data_AF-A0A7X7MM66-F1
#
_entry.id   AF-A0A7X7MM66-F1
#
_cell.length_a   1.000
_cell.length_b   1.000
_cell.length_c   1.000
_cell.angle_alpha   90.00
_cell.angle_beta   90.00
_cell.angle_gamma   90.00
#
_symmetry.space_group_name_H-M   'P 1'
#
loop_
_entity.id
_entity.type
_entity.pdbx_description
1 polymer ?
#
loop_
_entity_poly.entity_id
_entity_poly.type
_entity_poly.pdbx_seq_one_letter_code
_entity_poly.pdbx_strand_id
1 'polypeptide(L)'
;MNKLLLSVGSIVAAVLAAQTGEVEITVASGEKTLAQALADEAKTLGPTDDLVKLGAGKLDIGALPEYGGNIHIKAGVVHASATNAFGLATGYTKVYDGAQLQTYTNAEKTLSFGDEQFIIEGTGPDGKGAIRCLSTAQQSSIVSPLGKKLTLTGNALITDTVRHDLFGTTDLGGHTLTLKGGSFYFENSVTTNGNVIASGGVVVFPTQCSFPGDASNVFTLTNNAQFYFCWSVLSKVFWTLDVADGYFQLSVDSQDNLWNGPVILRKMTSFQGGNNAATFATVRFPKKVTGDGGFNMKGNYQELRLGSPENDFKGGIAMNAGSLRIDADGAVPRDGGRLSLTNSAVIFNGIASCSLPPVEFSGTGYVGKCSGAWKTEVVKSGAGELVYDSLLGSELLDVRGGTVRFDRSSLAGLNGGSLSYGIGDTYTPLVKAAYTNTPYLMLTNAVTKNLPRMEMSGWSQNELVTYAGYIWNTNATDVTWTWHVCIDDACDVFLDGGRVISQAGWTSIVTTNLTLTPGPHAFAVRAYNGMGGSGASHANNVFKDSAGTSCTTKGLAVDIQARGMVTNSDYYAVLKDPGDGTLFTTSLELAKFATMKFATGTGVDFDGMPYTLEHLIGLPDISNGDLTVSGDWIVDGAELVAGGTSVSSGKIVFASGATLKINDALWREKGRSGMTFLTAEGGIEGMPVLEAVASRYHRRLARSSDGKSLTFYATCGCAIFVR
;
A
#
# COMPACT_ATOMS: atom_id res chain seq x y z
N MET A 1 69.77 -13.64 -79.90
CA MET A 1 69.66 -12.19 -79.65
C MET A 1 69.23 -12.02 -78.19
N ASN A 2 70.19 -11.65 -77.33
CA ASN A 2 70.15 -11.19 -75.92
C ASN A 2 69.07 -11.74 -74.97
N LYS A 3 69.45 -12.68 -74.06
CA LYS A 3 69.84 -12.49 -72.62
C LYS A 3 68.60 -12.49 -71.69
N LEU A 4 68.51 -13.13 -70.52
CA LEU A 4 69.39 -13.96 -69.68
C LEU A 4 68.51 -14.58 -68.55
N LEU A 5 68.98 -15.68 -67.95
CA LEU A 5 68.49 -16.35 -66.72
C LEU A 5 68.44 -15.47 -65.45
N LEU A 6 67.62 -15.87 -64.45
CA LEU A 6 67.92 -16.08 -62.99
C LEU A 6 66.59 -16.08 -62.19
N SER A 7 66.10 -17.22 -61.67
CA SER A 7 66.37 -17.89 -60.38
C SER A 7 65.70 -17.30 -59.14
N VAL A 8 65.06 -18.20 -58.38
CA VAL A 8 64.38 -18.05 -57.09
C VAL A 8 65.28 -17.47 -55.99
N GLY A 9 64.75 -16.57 -55.14
CA GLY A 9 65.39 -16.15 -53.89
C GLY A 9 64.80 -14.91 -53.20
N SER A 10 63.79 -15.13 -52.34
CA SER A 10 63.54 -14.51 -51.02
C SER A 10 63.52 -12.98 -50.79
N ILE A 11 62.50 -12.54 -50.03
CA ILE A 11 62.40 -11.47 -48.98
C ILE A 11 61.07 -10.71 -49.17
N VAL A 12 59.97 -11.12 -48.52
CA VAL A 12 59.43 -10.63 -47.23
C VAL A 12 58.89 -9.17 -47.29
N ALA A 13 57.60 -9.02 -46.97
CA ALA A 13 56.82 -7.80 -46.67
C ALA A 13 56.62 -6.81 -47.84
N ALA A 14 55.42 -6.35 -48.21
CA ALA A 14 54.19 -6.16 -47.45
C ALA A 14 52.97 -6.46 -48.33
N VAL A 15 52.15 -7.41 -47.88
CA VAL A 15 50.70 -7.18 -47.93
C VAL A 15 50.51 -5.92 -47.10
N LEU A 16 50.21 -4.78 -47.73
CA LEU A 16 49.76 -3.61 -47.00
C LEU A 16 48.49 -4.06 -46.27
N ALA A 17 48.64 -4.30 -44.96
CA ALA A 17 47.61 -3.84 -44.05
C ALA A 17 47.36 -2.38 -44.43
N ALA A 18 46.15 -2.06 -44.90
CA ALA A 18 45.74 -0.68 -45.07
C ALA A 18 45.94 -0.01 -43.72
N GLN A 19 47.01 0.78 -43.59
CA GLN A 19 47.16 1.70 -42.47
C GLN A 19 46.00 2.68 -42.60
N THR A 20 45.13 2.70 -41.59
CA THR A 20 44.27 3.84 -41.29
C THR A 20 45.17 5.08 -41.19
N GLY A 21 45.08 6.01 -42.15
CA GLY A 21 45.84 7.26 -42.08
C GLY A 21 45.15 8.22 -41.11
N GLU A 22 45.90 8.86 -40.20
CA GLU A 22 45.34 9.92 -39.35
C GLU A 22 45.38 11.26 -40.09
N VAL A 23 44.21 11.88 -40.28
CA VAL A 23 44.04 13.19 -40.90
C VAL A 23 43.65 14.21 -39.82
N GLU A 24 44.66 14.90 -39.28
CA GLU A 24 44.42 16.00 -38.35
C GLU A 24 43.93 17.26 -39.08
N ILE A 25 42.98 17.98 -38.49
CA ILE A 25 42.47 19.27 -38.99
C ILE A 25 42.33 20.23 -37.80
N THR A 26 42.94 21.41 -37.91
CA THR A 26 42.90 22.47 -36.88
C THR A 26 42.01 23.62 -37.30
N VAL A 27 40.88 23.79 -36.60
CA VAL A 27 40.08 25.01 -36.68
C VAL A 27 40.38 25.85 -35.44
N ALA A 28 41.31 26.79 -35.54
CA ALA A 28 41.74 27.59 -34.39
C ALA A 28 40.62 28.47 -33.80
N SER A 29 39.80 29.08 -34.66
CA SER A 29 38.68 29.96 -34.31
C SER A 29 37.67 30.03 -35.45
N GLY A 30 36.46 30.53 -35.18
CA GLY A 30 35.40 30.66 -36.18
C GLY A 30 34.78 29.32 -36.57
N GLU A 31 34.12 29.27 -37.71
CA GLU A 31 33.43 28.09 -38.25
C GLU A 31 33.94 27.76 -39.65
N LYS A 32 34.21 26.49 -39.93
CA LYS A 32 34.59 25.98 -41.25
C LYS A 32 33.83 24.70 -41.56
N THR A 33 33.48 24.47 -42.82
CA THR A 33 33.03 23.15 -43.27
C THR A 33 34.23 22.19 -43.40
N LEU A 34 33.99 20.88 -43.34
CA LEU A 34 35.04 19.87 -43.53
C LEU A 34 35.82 20.07 -44.83
N ALA A 35 35.13 20.38 -45.93
CA ALA A 35 35.76 20.64 -47.22
C ALA A 35 36.69 21.88 -47.18
N GLN A 36 36.26 22.95 -46.52
CA GLN A 36 37.09 24.15 -46.35
C GLN A 36 38.33 23.85 -45.50
N ALA A 37 38.14 23.13 -44.38
CA ALA A 37 39.23 22.85 -43.46
C ALA A 37 40.27 21.88 -44.05
N LEU A 38 39.84 20.89 -44.86
CA LEU A 38 40.74 20.03 -45.64
C LEU A 38 41.51 20.82 -46.70
N ALA A 39 40.84 21.73 -47.42
CA ALA A 39 41.46 22.56 -48.45
C ALA A 39 42.51 23.52 -47.87
N ASP A 40 42.22 24.16 -46.74
CA ASP A 40 43.13 25.09 -46.06
C ASP A 40 44.44 24.42 -45.61
N GLU A 41 44.39 23.12 -45.31
CA GLU A 41 45.56 22.33 -44.89
C GLU A 41 46.14 21.44 -45.99
N ALA A 42 45.61 21.55 -47.22
CA ALA A 42 45.99 20.71 -48.37
C ALA A 42 45.93 19.19 -48.09
N LYS A 43 44.90 18.76 -47.36
CA LYS A 43 44.66 17.36 -46.95
C LYS A 43 43.48 16.74 -47.71
N THR A 44 43.48 15.42 -47.81
CA THR A 44 42.36 14.62 -48.33
C THR A 44 41.95 13.61 -47.27
N LEU A 45 40.65 13.32 -47.17
CA LEU A 45 40.11 12.31 -46.26
C LEU A 45 39.69 11.07 -47.07
N GLY A 46 40.39 9.96 -46.88
CA GLY A 46 40.03 8.66 -47.44
C GLY A 46 38.90 7.98 -46.67
N PRO A 47 38.28 6.93 -47.24
CA PRO A 47 37.13 6.24 -46.65
C PRO A 47 37.46 5.49 -45.34
N THR A 48 38.72 5.22 -45.03
CA THR A 48 39.14 4.52 -43.79
C THR A 48 40.11 5.34 -42.95
N ASP A 49 40.32 6.61 -43.28
CA ASP A 49 41.22 7.49 -42.54
C ASP A 49 40.57 7.98 -41.25
N ASP A 50 41.33 8.10 -40.17
CA ASP A 50 40.84 8.69 -38.92
C ASP A 50 40.84 10.22 -39.03
N LEU A 51 39.70 10.87 -38.81
CA LEU A 51 39.58 12.32 -38.81
C LEU A 51 39.79 12.88 -37.40
N VAL A 52 40.81 13.73 -37.21
CA VAL A 52 41.12 14.32 -35.90
C VAL A 52 40.91 15.83 -35.90
N LYS A 53 39.93 16.29 -35.14
CA LYS A 53 39.60 17.72 -34.98
C LYS A 53 40.35 18.34 -33.79
N LEU A 54 41.16 19.37 -34.09
CA LEU A 54 41.92 20.22 -33.16
C LEU A 54 41.46 21.69 -33.20
N GLY A 55 41.92 22.50 -32.24
CA GLY A 55 41.64 23.94 -32.14
C GLY A 55 40.25 24.29 -31.58
N ALA A 56 40.08 25.52 -31.07
CA ALA A 56 38.88 25.93 -30.33
C ALA A 56 37.65 26.24 -31.21
N GLY A 57 37.84 26.41 -32.52
CA GLY A 57 36.76 26.71 -33.47
C GLY A 57 35.85 25.53 -33.79
N LYS A 58 34.83 25.82 -34.60
CA LYS A 58 33.75 24.90 -34.99
C LYS A 58 34.03 24.29 -36.37
N LEU A 59 33.91 22.96 -36.47
CA LEU A 59 33.96 22.22 -37.73
C LEU A 59 32.56 21.70 -38.07
N ASP A 60 32.01 22.11 -39.20
CA ASP A 60 30.74 21.60 -39.72
C ASP A 60 30.98 20.42 -40.66
N ILE A 61 30.42 19.26 -40.31
CA ILE A 61 30.53 18.01 -41.07
C ILE A 61 29.17 17.70 -41.69
N GLY A 62 29.13 17.72 -43.03
CA GLY A 62 28.00 17.26 -43.83
C GLY A 62 27.98 15.73 -44.00
N ALA A 63 27.18 15.20 -44.92
CA ALA A 63 27.06 13.75 -45.11
C ALA A 63 28.37 13.15 -45.64
N LEU A 64 28.82 12.05 -45.02
CA LEU A 64 30.00 11.28 -45.42
C LEU A 64 29.59 9.87 -45.86
N PRO A 65 28.91 9.70 -47.01
CA PRO A 65 28.52 8.37 -47.47
C PRO A 65 29.78 7.51 -47.67
N GLU A 66 29.74 6.27 -47.18
CA GLU A 66 30.81 5.27 -47.33
C GLU A 66 32.07 5.46 -46.46
N TYR A 67 32.13 6.51 -45.63
CA TYR A 67 33.23 6.69 -44.68
C TYR A 67 33.13 5.66 -43.54
N GLY A 68 34.20 4.95 -43.20
CA GLY A 68 34.25 3.96 -42.12
C GLY A 68 35.44 4.14 -41.16
N GLY A 69 36.15 5.27 -41.24
CA GLY A 69 37.21 5.64 -40.31
C GLY A 69 36.67 6.20 -38.99
N ASN A 70 37.55 6.43 -38.01
CA ASN A 70 37.16 6.97 -36.71
C ASN A 70 37.23 8.50 -36.69
N ILE A 71 36.37 9.13 -35.89
CA ILE A 71 36.36 10.59 -35.72
C ILE A 71 36.77 10.95 -34.30
N HIS A 72 37.82 11.74 -34.15
CA HIS A 72 38.34 12.20 -32.87
C HIS A 72 38.16 13.71 -32.71
N ILE A 73 37.29 14.11 -31.79
CA ILE A 73 37.04 15.51 -31.46
C ILE A 73 37.88 15.85 -30.23
N LYS A 74 39.13 16.25 -30.46
CA LYS A 74 40.11 16.55 -29.39
C LYS A 74 39.98 17.97 -28.82
N ALA A 75 39.45 18.93 -29.60
CA ALA A 75 39.22 20.30 -29.13
C ALA A 75 38.15 21.04 -29.94
N GLY A 76 37.53 22.04 -29.30
CA GLY A 76 36.52 22.91 -29.92
C GLY A 76 35.20 22.19 -30.16
N VAL A 77 34.54 22.52 -31.26
CA VAL A 77 33.19 22.03 -31.57
C VAL A 77 33.18 21.30 -32.93
N VAL A 78 32.51 20.16 -33.00
CA VAL A 78 32.05 19.58 -34.27
C VAL A 78 30.53 19.72 -34.34
N HIS A 79 30.02 20.13 -35.49
CA HIS A 79 28.58 20.20 -35.77
C HIS A 79 28.24 19.24 -36.89
N ALA A 80 27.41 18.24 -36.60
CA ALA A 80 26.89 17.31 -37.61
C ALA A 80 25.65 17.91 -38.27
N SER A 81 25.77 18.31 -39.54
CA SER A 81 24.74 19.06 -40.27
C SER A 81 23.88 18.22 -41.22
N ALA A 82 24.16 16.92 -41.36
CA ALA A 82 23.44 16.01 -42.26
C ALA A 82 23.37 14.56 -41.75
N THR A 83 22.41 13.79 -42.29
CA THR A 83 22.28 12.34 -42.03
C THR A 83 23.56 11.63 -42.50
N ASN A 84 24.02 10.65 -41.72
CA ASN A 84 25.29 9.95 -41.94
C ASN A 84 26.52 10.88 -41.98
N ALA A 85 26.54 11.96 -41.19
CA ALA A 85 27.71 12.82 -41.05
C ALA A 85 28.96 12.09 -40.52
N PHE A 86 28.78 10.93 -39.89
CA PHE A 86 29.85 10.09 -39.37
C PHE A 86 30.08 8.81 -40.18
N GLY A 87 29.37 8.66 -41.31
CA GLY A 87 29.58 7.56 -42.25
C GLY A 87 28.84 6.26 -41.93
N LEU A 88 29.53 5.14 -42.12
CA LEU A 88 29.10 3.76 -41.98
C LEU A 88 29.23 3.32 -40.51
N ALA A 89 28.35 2.40 -40.11
CA ALA A 89 28.29 1.77 -38.79
C ALA A 89 29.55 1.00 -38.31
N THR A 90 30.68 1.07 -39.02
CA THR A 90 31.90 0.33 -38.70
C THR A 90 32.91 1.12 -37.86
N GLY A 91 32.83 2.45 -37.87
CA GLY A 91 33.73 3.35 -37.13
C GLY A 91 33.19 3.75 -35.75
N TYR A 92 33.88 4.71 -35.11
CA TYR A 92 33.38 5.39 -33.92
C TYR A 92 33.73 6.87 -33.89
N THR A 93 32.93 7.63 -33.16
CA THR A 93 33.14 9.05 -32.91
C THR A 93 33.46 9.26 -31.43
N LYS A 94 34.65 9.77 -31.13
CA LYS A 94 35.11 10.08 -29.77
C LYS A 94 35.13 11.60 -29.52
N VAL A 95 34.42 12.04 -28.48
CA VAL A 95 34.52 13.39 -27.91
C VAL A 95 35.42 13.33 -26.68
N TYR A 96 36.56 14.03 -26.73
CA TYR A 96 37.49 14.14 -25.62
C TYR A 96 37.08 15.26 -24.65
N ASP A 97 37.63 15.23 -23.44
CA ASP A 97 37.37 16.25 -22.42
C ASP A 97 37.71 17.66 -22.95
N GLY A 98 36.85 18.62 -22.63
CA GLY A 98 36.92 19.99 -23.15
C GLY A 98 36.47 20.18 -24.60
N ALA A 99 36.04 19.12 -25.32
CA ALA A 99 35.51 19.22 -26.67
C ALA A 99 34.00 18.91 -26.73
N GLN A 100 33.33 19.29 -27.83
CA GLN A 100 31.87 19.15 -27.95
C GLN A 100 31.44 18.67 -29.33
N LEU A 101 30.46 17.77 -29.33
CA LEU A 101 29.65 17.43 -30.48
C LEU A 101 28.30 18.15 -30.41
N GLN A 102 27.96 18.88 -31.46
CA GLN A 102 26.67 19.50 -31.68
C GLN A 102 25.90 18.75 -32.75
N THR A 103 24.62 18.53 -32.49
CA THR A 103 23.67 17.98 -33.46
C THR A 103 22.50 18.94 -33.63
N TYR A 104 21.83 18.88 -34.78
CA TYR A 104 20.69 19.73 -35.08
C TYR A 104 19.54 18.90 -35.64
N THR A 105 18.33 19.15 -35.15
CA THR A 105 17.11 18.60 -35.74
C THR A 105 16.08 19.72 -35.81
N ASN A 106 15.22 19.74 -36.83
CA ASN A 106 14.05 20.62 -36.88
C ASN A 106 12.83 19.81 -37.37
N ALA A 107 11.64 20.41 -37.42
CA ALA A 107 10.42 19.70 -37.80
C ALA A 107 10.46 19.07 -39.22
N GLU A 108 11.39 19.48 -40.08
CA GLU A 108 11.51 19.03 -41.47
C GLU A 108 12.69 18.04 -41.71
N LYS A 109 13.67 17.98 -40.79
CA LYS A 109 14.89 17.17 -40.95
C LYS A 109 15.22 16.39 -39.67
N THR A 110 15.02 15.08 -39.75
CA THR A 110 15.55 14.09 -38.82
C THR A 110 16.96 13.71 -39.26
N LEU A 111 17.98 13.99 -38.43
CA LEU A 111 19.31 13.42 -38.62
C LEU A 111 19.33 12.01 -38.05
N SER A 112 19.92 11.08 -38.80
CA SER A 112 20.22 9.73 -38.33
C SER A 112 21.70 9.46 -38.58
N PHE A 113 22.35 8.83 -37.60
CA PHE A 113 23.76 8.43 -37.69
C PHE A 113 23.92 6.90 -37.69
N GLY A 114 22.84 6.15 -37.99
CA GLY A 114 22.88 4.70 -38.07
C GLY A 114 23.32 4.02 -36.78
N ASP A 115 24.22 3.05 -36.89
CA ASP A 115 24.74 2.27 -35.75
C ASP A 115 26.11 2.77 -35.25
N GLU A 116 26.46 4.03 -35.56
CA GLU A 116 27.70 4.67 -35.11
C GLU A 116 27.88 4.57 -33.58
N GLN A 117 29.09 4.20 -33.14
CA GLN A 117 29.43 4.19 -31.72
C GLN A 117 29.92 5.58 -31.29
N PHE A 118 29.34 6.11 -30.21
CA PHE A 118 29.80 7.35 -29.59
C PHE A 118 30.57 7.06 -28.30
N ILE A 119 31.76 7.65 -28.17
CA ILE A 119 32.60 7.59 -26.98
C ILE A 119 32.75 9.01 -26.43
N ILE A 120 32.41 9.26 -25.17
CA ILE A 120 32.41 10.62 -24.63
C ILE A 120 33.07 10.74 -23.26
N GLU A 121 33.60 11.93 -23.00
CA GLU A 121 34.02 12.40 -21.69
C GLU A 121 33.97 13.95 -21.66
N GLY A 122 33.84 14.51 -20.46
CA GLY A 122 33.93 15.94 -20.22
C GLY A 122 32.61 16.73 -20.29
N THR A 123 32.75 18.04 -20.08
CA THR A 123 31.64 19.00 -20.04
C THR A 123 31.57 19.91 -21.25
N GLY A 124 32.38 19.66 -22.28
CA GLY A 124 32.53 20.55 -23.42
C GLY A 124 33.33 21.83 -23.12
N PRO A 125 33.69 22.60 -24.15
CA PRO A 125 34.56 23.78 -24.04
C PRO A 125 33.91 24.94 -23.28
N ASP A 126 32.58 24.97 -23.21
CA ASP A 126 31.79 26.02 -22.56
C ASP A 126 31.04 25.53 -21.31
N GLY A 127 31.32 24.30 -20.86
CA GLY A 127 30.63 23.69 -19.73
C GLY A 127 29.17 23.32 -20.00
N LYS A 128 28.72 23.33 -21.27
CA LYS A 128 27.33 23.01 -21.65
C LYS A 128 27.16 21.60 -22.23
N GLY A 129 28.15 20.74 -22.06
CA GLY A 129 28.08 19.32 -22.39
C GLY A 129 29.05 18.92 -23.49
N ALA A 130 29.57 17.70 -23.38
CA ALA A 130 30.30 17.02 -24.44
C ALA A 130 29.39 16.75 -25.65
N ILE A 131 28.09 16.58 -25.43
CA ILE A 131 27.07 16.54 -26.49
C ILE A 131 26.00 17.59 -26.22
N ARG A 132 25.54 18.24 -27.30
CA ARG A 132 24.43 19.19 -27.28
C ARG A 132 23.57 19.09 -28.54
N CYS A 133 22.26 18.95 -28.38
CA CYS A 133 21.32 19.17 -29.48
C CYS A 133 20.91 20.64 -29.52
N LEU A 134 20.91 21.23 -30.72
CA LEU A 134 20.56 22.64 -30.95
C LEU A 134 19.14 22.84 -31.50
N SER A 135 18.32 21.78 -31.48
CA SER A 135 16.95 21.81 -31.98
C SER A 135 16.03 22.72 -31.17
N THR A 136 15.08 23.36 -31.86
CA THR A 136 14.06 24.25 -31.28
C THR A 136 12.63 23.72 -31.47
N ALA A 137 12.45 22.59 -32.17
CA ALA A 137 11.13 22.01 -32.45
C ALA A 137 10.82 20.85 -31.49
N GLN A 138 9.57 20.72 -31.04
CA GLN A 138 9.11 19.58 -30.25
C GLN A 138 9.07 18.32 -31.14
N GLN A 139 9.74 17.24 -30.74
CA GLN A 139 9.96 16.07 -31.59
C GLN A 139 9.25 14.85 -31.00
N SER A 140 8.19 14.41 -31.65
CA SER A 140 7.36 13.28 -31.19
C SER A 140 7.88 11.90 -31.60
N SER A 141 8.74 11.80 -32.63
CA SER A 141 9.19 10.51 -33.18
C SER A 141 10.55 10.57 -33.92
N ILE A 142 11.62 11.05 -33.28
CA ILE A 142 12.91 11.25 -33.98
C ILE A 142 13.99 10.28 -33.52
N VAL A 143 14.62 9.64 -34.52
CA VAL A 143 15.84 8.83 -34.44
C VAL A 143 16.92 9.62 -33.71
N SER A 144 17.55 8.97 -32.74
CA SER A 144 18.54 9.59 -31.87
C SER A 144 19.66 10.31 -32.63
N PRO A 145 20.15 11.45 -32.13
CA PRO A 145 21.40 12.06 -32.58
C PRO A 145 22.66 11.28 -32.14
N LEU A 146 22.51 10.17 -31.42
CA LEU A 146 23.55 9.23 -31.04
C LEU A 146 23.18 7.83 -31.58
N GLY A 147 24.13 7.16 -32.22
CA GLY A 147 23.92 5.82 -32.74
C GLY A 147 23.66 4.82 -31.61
N LYS A 148 23.51 3.54 -31.96
CA LYS A 148 23.00 2.50 -31.04
C LYS A 148 23.92 2.17 -29.83
N LYS A 149 25.05 2.85 -29.67
CA LYS A 149 25.99 2.60 -28.59
C LYS A 149 26.66 3.87 -28.09
N LEU A 150 26.50 4.15 -26.80
CA LEU A 150 27.19 5.21 -26.07
C LEU A 150 28.17 4.58 -25.07
N THR A 151 29.40 5.10 -25.00
CA THR A 151 30.43 4.66 -24.04
C THR A 151 31.07 5.86 -23.36
N LEU A 152 31.22 5.80 -22.03
CA LEU A 152 31.94 6.81 -21.25
C LEU A 152 33.37 6.35 -20.98
N THR A 153 34.35 7.22 -21.24
CA THR A 153 35.75 7.06 -20.78
C THR A 153 36.13 8.00 -19.64
N GLY A 154 35.18 8.87 -19.26
CA GLY A 154 35.25 9.81 -18.14
C GLY A 154 33.85 10.31 -17.80
N ASN A 155 33.73 11.13 -16.75
CA ASN A 155 32.45 11.77 -16.44
C ASN A 155 32.03 12.66 -17.60
N ALA A 156 30.75 12.61 -17.99
CA ALA A 156 30.26 13.32 -19.15
C ALA A 156 28.96 14.07 -18.86
N LEU A 157 28.79 15.21 -19.53
CA LEU A 157 27.56 16.00 -19.51
C LEU A 157 26.92 16.03 -20.90
N ILE A 158 25.61 15.75 -20.96
CA ILE A 158 24.77 16.02 -22.12
C ILE A 158 23.73 17.07 -21.71
N THR A 159 23.68 18.18 -22.43
CA THR A 159 22.67 19.23 -22.21
C THR A 159 21.76 19.33 -23.42
N ASP A 160 20.46 19.38 -23.17
CA ASP A 160 19.46 19.47 -24.22
C ASP A 160 18.29 20.38 -23.83
N THR A 161 17.54 20.82 -24.83
CA THR A 161 16.25 21.52 -24.68
C THR A 161 15.10 20.77 -25.34
N VAL A 162 15.40 19.71 -26.09
CA VAL A 162 14.41 18.87 -26.78
C VAL A 162 14.57 17.39 -26.39
N ARG A 163 13.86 16.51 -27.09
CA ARG A 163 13.96 15.06 -26.91
C ARG A 163 15.29 14.53 -27.43
N HIS A 164 15.95 13.68 -26.64
CA HIS A 164 17.21 13.01 -26.92
C HIS A 164 17.08 11.52 -26.54
N ASP A 165 17.04 10.65 -27.54
CA ASP A 165 16.84 9.22 -27.30
C ASP A 165 18.21 8.55 -27.17
N LEU A 166 18.44 7.79 -26.11
CA LEU A 166 19.62 6.95 -25.94
C LEU A 166 19.23 5.54 -26.41
N PHE A 167 19.17 5.36 -27.74
CA PHE A 167 18.83 4.07 -28.34
C PHE A 167 19.99 3.08 -28.20
N GLY A 168 19.69 1.84 -27.79
CA GLY A 168 20.64 0.73 -27.81
C GLY A 168 21.35 0.49 -26.47
N THR A 169 22.68 0.57 -26.43
CA THR A 169 23.45 0.25 -25.20
C THR A 169 24.21 1.47 -24.67
N THR A 170 24.10 1.73 -23.38
CA THR A 170 24.90 2.75 -22.69
C THR A 170 25.89 2.09 -21.73
N ASP A 171 27.17 2.19 -22.05
CA ASP A 171 28.29 1.74 -21.22
C ASP A 171 28.83 2.93 -20.41
N LEU A 172 28.64 2.90 -19.10
CA LEU A 172 29.07 3.99 -18.22
C LEU A 172 30.53 3.87 -17.76
N GLY A 173 31.16 2.70 -17.88
CA GLY A 173 32.57 2.51 -17.55
C GLY A 173 32.97 2.84 -16.10
N GLY A 174 32.05 2.88 -15.15
CA GLY A 174 32.27 3.34 -13.78
C GLY A 174 32.15 4.86 -13.57
N HIS A 175 31.80 5.60 -14.62
CA HIS A 175 31.71 7.06 -14.61
C HIS A 175 30.28 7.57 -14.41
N THR A 176 30.16 8.89 -14.28
CA THR A 176 28.88 9.59 -14.13
C THR A 176 28.44 10.24 -15.44
N LEU A 177 27.24 9.88 -15.90
CA LEU A 177 26.54 10.57 -16.98
C LEU A 177 25.57 11.60 -16.38
N THR A 178 25.81 12.88 -16.67
CA THR A 178 24.88 13.96 -16.29
C THR A 178 24.03 14.34 -17.50
N LEU A 179 22.72 14.33 -17.30
CA LEU A 179 21.69 14.71 -18.27
C LEU A 179 21.02 16.00 -17.77
N LYS A 180 21.03 17.05 -18.58
CA LYS A 180 20.54 18.37 -18.16
C LYS A 180 19.55 18.96 -19.16
N GLY A 181 18.35 19.30 -18.68
CA GLY A 181 17.28 19.85 -19.52
C GLY A 181 16.62 18.80 -20.43
N GLY A 182 15.87 19.24 -21.43
CA GLY A 182 15.30 18.36 -22.47
C GLY A 182 14.45 17.18 -21.99
N SER A 183 14.33 16.16 -22.84
CA SER A 183 13.68 14.88 -22.53
C SER A 183 14.56 13.71 -22.97
N PHE A 184 15.05 12.89 -22.04
CA PHE A 184 15.95 11.78 -22.34
C PHE A 184 15.24 10.43 -22.26
N TYR A 185 15.20 9.68 -23.36
CA TYR A 185 14.63 8.33 -23.38
C TYR A 185 15.75 7.31 -23.31
N PHE A 186 15.75 6.43 -22.31
CA PHE A 186 16.69 5.30 -22.28
C PHE A 186 16.03 4.10 -22.95
N GLU A 187 16.56 3.57 -24.05
CA GLU A 187 16.04 2.33 -24.64
C GLU A 187 16.99 1.16 -24.46
N ASN A 188 16.43 -0.04 -24.22
CA ASN A 188 17.11 -1.32 -24.04
C ASN A 188 17.93 -1.49 -22.75
N SER A 189 19.17 -0.98 -22.61
CA SER A 189 20.00 -1.29 -21.43
C SER A 189 21.18 -0.34 -21.17
N VAL A 190 21.42 -0.05 -19.89
CA VAL A 190 22.77 0.31 -19.40
C VAL A 190 23.55 -1.01 -19.26
N THR A 191 24.83 -1.08 -19.63
CA THR A 191 25.57 -2.37 -19.71
C THR A 191 26.65 -2.54 -18.66
N THR A 192 27.08 -1.47 -18.00
CA THR A 192 28.16 -1.49 -16.99
C THR A 192 27.85 -0.57 -15.82
N ASN A 193 28.58 -0.76 -14.71
CA ASN A 193 28.43 0.05 -13.50
C ASN A 193 28.72 1.53 -13.79
N GLY A 194 28.06 2.43 -13.06
CA GLY A 194 28.29 3.88 -13.11
C GLY A 194 27.23 4.64 -12.31
N ASN A 195 27.08 5.94 -12.61
CA ASN A 195 26.03 6.78 -12.03
C ASN A 195 25.34 7.61 -13.11
N VAL A 196 24.09 7.98 -12.86
CA VAL A 196 23.33 8.90 -13.71
C VAL A 196 22.80 10.04 -12.87
N ILE A 197 22.93 11.27 -13.34
CA ILE A 197 22.32 12.45 -12.73
C ILE A 197 21.40 13.09 -13.76
N ALA A 198 20.09 13.13 -13.47
CA ALA A 198 19.14 13.91 -14.23
C ALA A 198 18.88 15.25 -13.51
N SER A 199 19.14 16.35 -14.20
CA SER A 199 19.08 17.70 -13.66
C SER A 199 18.15 18.59 -14.49
N GLY A 200 16.92 18.77 -14.02
CA GLY A 200 15.85 19.39 -14.81
C GLY A 200 15.48 18.58 -16.05
N GLY A 201 14.42 18.99 -16.75
CA GLY A 201 13.91 18.22 -17.90
C GLY A 201 13.21 16.92 -17.48
N VAL A 202 13.14 15.96 -18.40
CA VAL A 202 12.46 14.67 -18.23
C VAL A 202 13.42 13.53 -18.54
N VAL A 203 13.39 12.47 -17.74
CA VAL A 203 13.94 11.16 -18.10
C VAL A 203 12.81 10.16 -18.23
N VAL A 204 12.80 9.41 -19.33
CA VAL A 204 11.77 8.45 -19.66
C VAL A 204 12.37 7.06 -19.79
N PHE A 205 11.74 6.10 -19.13
CA PHE A 205 12.04 4.68 -19.30
C PHE A 205 10.90 3.98 -20.04
N PRO A 206 11.05 3.74 -21.36
CA PRO A 206 10.20 2.83 -22.12
C PRO A 206 10.44 1.35 -21.74
N THR A 207 9.51 0.50 -22.20
CA THR A 207 9.50 -0.94 -21.93
C THR A 207 10.87 -1.58 -22.12
N GLN A 208 11.29 -2.42 -21.16
CA GLN A 208 12.47 -3.32 -21.21
C GLN A 208 13.84 -2.73 -20.81
N CYS A 209 13.90 -1.55 -20.18
CA CYS A 209 15.17 -1.03 -19.65
C CYS A 209 15.77 -1.95 -18.56
N SER A 210 17.01 -2.39 -18.75
CA SER A 210 17.80 -3.13 -17.75
C SER A 210 18.96 -2.28 -17.23
N PHE A 211 19.16 -2.29 -15.91
CA PHE A 211 20.30 -1.65 -15.24
C PHE A 211 21.06 -2.73 -14.45
N PRO A 212 22.11 -3.34 -15.03
CA PRO A 212 22.96 -4.27 -14.30
C PRO A 212 23.69 -3.53 -13.18
N GLY A 213 24.12 -4.26 -12.17
CA GLY A 213 24.74 -3.70 -10.97
C GLY A 213 23.85 -3.82 -9.75
N ASP A 214 24.16 -3.03 -8.73
CA ASP A 214 23.55 -3.12 -7.40
C ASP A 214 23.37 -1.75 -6.77
N ALA A 215 23.09 -1.72 -5.47
CA ALA A 215 22.83 -0.49 -4.72
C ALA A 215 24.03 0.50 -4.68
N SER A 216 25.23 0.09 -5.09
CA SER A 216 26.40 0.98 -5.22
C SER A 216 26.29 1.96 -6.40
N ASN A 217 25.46 1.66 -7.39
CA ASN A 217 25.16 2.55 -8.51
C ASN A 217 24.01 3.50 -8.14
N VAL A 218 24.15 4.78 -8.51
CA VAL A 218 23.19 5.82 -8.11
C VAL A 218 22.57 6.47 -9.33
N PHE A 219 21.23 6.52 -9.34
CA PHE A 219 20.45 7.37 -10.23
C PHE A 219 19.93 8.56 -9.42
N THR A 220 20.36 9.77 -9.75
CA THR A 220 19.99 11.00 -9.01
C THR A 220 18.99 11.84 -9.80
N LEU A 221 17.93 12.29 -9.14
CA LEU A 221 16.97 13.28 -9.64
C LEU A 221 17.15 14.62 -8.91
N THR A 222 17.52 15.67 -9.64
CA THR A 222 17.79 17.00 -9.08
C THR A 222 17.27 18.13 -9.98
N ASN A 223 17.23 19.35 -9.45
CA ASN A 223 16.76 20.57 -10.11
C ASN A 223 15.37 20.40 -10.74
N ASN A 224 14.43 19.78 -10.02
CA ASN A 224 13.07 19.44 -10.50
C ASN A 224 13.04 18.55 -11.75
N ALA A 225 14.01 17.65 -11.93
CA ALA A 225 13.94 16.64 -12.98
C ALA A 225 12.69 15.76 -12.80
N GLN A 226 11.99 15.50 -13.91
CA GLN A 226 10.88 14.55 -13.97
C GLN A 226 11.40 13.17 -14.32
N PHE A 227 10.99 12.16 -13.56
CA PHE A 227 11.14 10.76 -13.91
C PHE A 227 9.80 10.22 -14.41
N TYR A 228 9.74 9.76 -15.65
CA TYR A 228 8.53 9.24 -16.26
C TYR A 228 8.65 7.73 -16.51
N PHE A 229 7.84 6.96 -15.79
CA PHE A 229 7.64 5.54 -16.11
C PHE A 229 6.73 5.47 -17.34
N CYS A 230 7.22 4.96 -18.47
CA CYS A 230 6.42 4.84 -19.69
C CYS A 230 6.31 3.36 -20.05
N TRP A 231 5.10 2.79 -19.93
CA TRP A 231 4.82 1.37 -20.26
C TRP A 231 5.64 0.31 -19.51
N SER A 232 6.39 0.65 -18.45
CA SER A 232 7.50 -0.20 -17.95
C SER A 232 7.30 -0.83 -16.57
N VAL A 233 7.78 -2.07 -16.43
CA VAL A 233 8.17 -2.70 -15.16
C VAL A 233 9.70 -2.71 -15.07
N LEU A 234 10.30 -1.88 -14.20
CA LEU A 234 11.76 -1.87 -13.96
C LEU A 234 12.18 -2.93 -12.92
N SER A 235 11.66 -4.15 -13.05
CA SER A 235 11.96 -5.27 -12.12
C SER A 235 13.44 -5.67 -12.09
N LYS A 236 14.21 -5.23 -13.08
CA LYS A 236 15.65 -5.49 -13.25
C LYS A 236 16.55 -4.29 -12.91
N VAL A 237 16.06 -3.33 -12.11
CA VAL A 237 16.84 -2.18 -11.65
C VAL A 237 17.06 -2.26 -10.16
N PHE A 238 18.31 -2.48 -9.75
CA PHE A 238 18.71 -2.66 -8.35
C PHE A 238 19.51 -1.47 -7.77
N TRP A 239 19.65 -0.41 -8.57
CA TRP A 239 20.39 0.79 -8.22
C TRP A 239 19.72 1.59 -7.11
N THR A 240 20.51 2.40 -6.41
CA THR A 240 19.97 3.40 -5.49
C THR A 240 19.37 4.56 -6.27
N LEU A 241 18.12 4.91 -5.98
CA LEU A 241 17.45 6.10 -6.51
C LEU A 241 17.55 7.23 -5.49
N ASP A 242 18.31 8.28 -5.79
CA ASP A 242 18.45 9.46 -4.94
C ASP A 242 17.59 10.61 -5.48
N VAL A 243 16.50 10.92 -4.76
CA VAL A 243 15.58 11.99 -5.13
C VAL A 243 15.87 13.21 -4.27
N ALA A 244 16.68 14.12 -4.81
CA ALA A 244 17.07 15.36 -4.13
C ALA A 244 15.92 16.37 -4.11
N ASP A 245 15.36 16.68 -5.27
CA ASP A 245 14.20 17.56 -5.46
C ASP A 245 13.45 17.31 -6.80
N GLY A 246 13.63 16.13 -7.40
CA GLY A 246 12.85 15.71 -8.57
C GLY A 246 11.43 15.23 -8.23
N TYR A 247 10.69 14.83 -9.25
CA TYR A 247 9.36 14.25 -9.11
C TYR A 247 9.09 13.13 -10.12
N PHE A 248 8.07 12.32 -9.83
CA PHE A 248 7.65 11.22 -10.70
C PHE A 248 6.37 11.59 -11.44
N GLN A 249 6.33 11.21 -12.72
CA GLN A 249 5.10 11.05 -13.48
C GLN A 249 4.85 9.55 -13.65
N LEU A 250 3.66 9.11 -13.26
CA LEU A 250 3.24 7.71 -13.36
C LEU A 250 2.53 7.48 -14.69
N SER A 251 2.83 6.35 -15.34
CA SER A 251 2.05 5.87 -16.47
C SER A 251 0.75 5.24 -15.99
N VAL A 252 -0.31 5.41 -16.80
CA VAL A 252 -1.67 4.95 -16.54
C VAL A 252 -2.01 3.62 -17.23
N ASP A 253 -1.09 3.08 -18.04
CA ASP A 253 -1.39 2.01 -19.00
C ASP A 253 -1.20 0.58 -18.43
N SER A 254 -1.65 0.33 -17.20
CA SER A 254 -1.78 -1.01 -16.55
C SER A 254 -0.51 -1.76 -16.08
N GLN A 255 0.61 -1.08 -15.84
CA GLN A 255 1.83 -1.73 -15.31
C GLN A 255 2.26 -1.18 -13.94
N ASP A 256 2.73 -2.07 -13.06
CA ASP A 256 3.34 -1.75 -11.77
C ASP A 256 4.60 -0.88 -11.98
N ASN A 257 4.55 0.40 -11.60
CA ASN A 257 5.71 1.30 -11.60
C ASN A 257 6.67 0.88 -10.48
N LEU A 258 7.52 -0.10 -10.77
CA LEU A 258 8.42 -0.75 -9.81
C LEU A 258 9.82 -0.14 -9.90
N TRP A 259 10.40 0.25 -8.78
CA TRP A 259 11.86 0.43 -8.63
C TRP A 259 12.38 -0.61 -7.63
N ASN A 260 13.24 -1.52 -8.07
CA ASN A 260 13.62 -2.71 -7.29
C ASN A 260 14.94 -2.56 -6.49
N GLY A 261 15.50 -1.34 -6.43
CA GLY A 261 16.64 -0.97 -5.59
C GLY A 261 16.26 -0.04 -4.44
N PRO A 262 17.21 0.35 -3.57
CA PRO A 262 16.97 1.30 -2.49
C PRO A 262 16.56 2.69 -3.00
N VAL A 263 15.88 3.47 -2.17
CA VAL A 263 15.46 4.84 -2.49
C VAL A 263 15.84 5.79 -1.36
N ILE A 264 16.40 6.95 -1.71
CA ILE A 264 16.67 8.06 -0.80
C ILE A 264 15.72 9.20 -1.18
N LEU A 265 14.80 9.56 -0.30
CA LEU A 265 13.92 10.72 -0.45
C LEU A 265 14.48 11.84 0.43
N ARG A 266 15.03 12.89 -0.18
CA ARG A 266 15.59 14.02 0.60
C ARG A 266 14.54 15.04 1.01
N LYS A 267 13.38 15.05 0.32
CA LYS A 267 12.24 15.96 0.54
C LYS A 267 10.93 15.21 0.30
N MET A 268 9.80 15.86 0.54
CA MET A 268 8.51 15.36 0.08
C MET A 268 8.46 15.29 -1.44
N THR A 269 8.49 14.07 -1.97
CA THR A 269 8.57 13.82 -3.41
C THR A 269 7.19 13.65 -4.00
N SER A 270 6.90 14.40 -5.08
CA SER A 270 5.61 14.30 -5.77
C SER A 270 5.57 13.11 -6.72
N PHE A 271 4.49 12.35 -6.67
CA PHE A 271 4.14 11.27 -7.60
C PHE A 271 2.84 11.64 -8.31
N GLN A 272 2.95 12.07 -9.55
CA GLN A 272 1.84 12.62 -10.32
C GLN A 272 1.20 11.54 -11.19
N GLY A 273 -0.10 11.34 -11.05
CA GLY A 273 -0.88 10.40 -11.87
C GLY A 273 -1.10 10.95 -13.26
N GLY A 274 -1.46 10.08 -14.20
CA GLY A 274 -1.93 10.52 -15.51
C GLY A 274 -3.28 11.23 -15.41
N ASN A 275 -3.58 12.11 -16.36
CA ASN A 275 -4.83 12.88 -16.41
C ASN A 275 -6.08 12.03 -16.72
N ASN A 276 -5.94 10.72 -16.89
CA ASN A 276 -7.04 9.84 -17.27
C ASN A 276 -7.67 9.22 -16.03
N ALA A 277 -8.91 9.65 -15.71
CA ALA A 277 -9.65 9.20 -14.54
C ALA A 277 -10.06 7.72 -14.55
N ALA A 278 -9.86 7.02 -15.67
CA ALA A 278 -10.29 5.63 -15.88
C ALA A 278 -9.24 4.56 -15.54
N THR A 279 -8.06 4.95 -15.08
CA THR A 279 -6.88 4.07 -15.03
C THR A 279 -6.11 4.20 -13.71
N PHE A 280 -5.86 3.06 -13.06
CA PHE A 280 -5.22 2.96 -11.75
C PHE A 280 -3.70 2.85 -11.91
N ALA A 281 -2.93 3.68 -11.21
CA ALA A 281 -1.46 3.64 -11.25
C ALA A 281 -0.88 3.15 -9.92
N THR A 282 -0.12 2.07 -9.96
CA THR A 282 0.59 1.53 -8.79
C THR A 282 2.06 1.91 -8.86
N VAL A 283 2.64 2.40 -7.77
CA VAL A 283 4.08 2.55 -7.59
C VAL A 283 4.56 1.67 -6.45
N ARG A 284 5.66 0.92 -6.68
CA ARG A 284 6.14 -0.10 -5.75
C ARG A 284 7.62 0.07 -5.40
N PHE A 285 7.90 0.06 -4.10
CA PHE A 285 9.25 0.08 -3.53
C PHE A 285 9.41 -1.12 -2.56
N PRO A 286 9.93 -2.26 -3.04
CA PRO A 286 10.12 -3.45 -2.22
C PRO A 286 11.41 -3.41 -1.38
N LYS A 287 12.31 -2.46 -1.63
CA LYS A 287 13.58 -2.28 -0.91
C LYS A 287 13.53 -1.05 -0.01
N LYS A 288 14.58 -0.87 0.79
CA LYS A 288 14.69 0.20 1.79
C LYS A 288 14.48 1.58 1.15
N VAL A 289 13.61 2.36 1.78
CA VAL A 289 13.38 3.79 1.53
C VAL A 289 13.85 4.58 2.76
N THR A 290 14.71 5.58 2.53
CA THR A 290 15.36 6.38 3.57
C THR A 290 15.34 7.88 3.28
N GLY A 291 15.81 8.69 4.22
CA GLY A 291 16.00 10.15 4.09
C GLY A 291 14.97 11.01 4.84
N ASP A 292 15.21 12.31 4.90
CA ASP A 292 14.34 13.26 5.62
C ASP A 292 12.99 13.49 4.92
N GLY A 293 12.87 13.05 3.67
CA GLY A 293 11.71 13.18 2.81
C GLY A 293 10.63 12.12 2.99
N GLY A 294 9.64 12.17 2.10
CA GLY A 294 8.46 11.31 2.15
C GLY A 294 7.69 11.34 0.83
N PHE A 295 6.47 10.82 0.83
CA PHE A 295 5.69 10.58 -0.37
C PHE A 295 4.53 11.58 -0.49
N ASN A 296 4.38 12.23 -1.64
CA ASN A 296 3.25 13.08 -1.97
C ASN A 296 2.55 12.56 -3.23
N MET A 297 1.57 11.69 -3.04
CA MET A 297 0.80 11.04 -4.11
C MET A 297 -0.28 12.01 -4.60
N LYS A 298 -0.14 12.46 -5.84
CA LYS A 298 -1.00 13.48 -6.49
C LYS A 298 -1.79 12.87 -7.64
N GLY A 299 -3.10 13.02 -7.58
CA GLY A 299 -4.03 12.56 -8.62
C GLY A 299 -4.90 11.42 -8.12
N ASN A 300 -6.05 11.25 -8.75
CA ASN A 300 -7.02 10.25 -8.31
C ASN A 300 -6.59 8.84 -8.73
N TYR A 301 -6.91 7.85 -7.90
CA TYR A 301 -6.77 6.41 -8.10
C TYR A 301 -5.32 5.91 -8.21
N GLN A 302 -4.50 6.20 -7.19
CA GLN A 302 -3.11 5.73 -7.09
C GLN A 302 -2.92 4.71 -5.96
N GLU A 303 -2.04 3.72 -6.16
CA GLU A 303 -1.54 2.87 -5.07
C GLU A 303 -0.05 3.12 -4.82
N LEU A 304 0.31 3.37 -3.56
CA LEU A 304 1.70 3.33 -3.08
C LEU A 304 1.90 2.01 -2.33
N ARG A 305 2.83 1.18 -2.80
CA ARG A 305 3.13 -0.12 -2.20
C ARG A 305 4.54 -0.18 -1.62
N LEU A 306 4.64 -0.33 -0.30
CA LEU A 306 5.90 -0.39 0.45
C LEU A 306 6.07 -1.78 1.08
N GLY A 307 7.26 -2.36 0.92
CA GLY A 307 7.51 -3.74 1.37
C GLY A 307 8.76 -4.00 2.19
N SER A 308 9.59 -3.01 2.46
CA SER A 308 10.81 -3.21 3.26
C SER A 308 10.58 -2.85 4.74
N PRO A 309 10.79 -3.78 5.68
CA PRO A 309 10.68 -3.49 7.12
C PRO A 309 11.79 -2.55 7.63
N GLU A 310 12.82 -2.29 6.82
CA GLU A 310 13.99 -1.46 7.17
C GLU A 310 13.83 0.01 6.75
N ASN A 311 12.65 0.40 6.28
CA ASN A 311 12.37 1.80 5.91
C ASN A 311 12.60 2.72 7.12
N ASP A 312 13.15 3.90 6.88
CA ASP A 312 13.45 4.88 7.93
C ASP A 312 13.25 6.34 7.49
N PHE A 313 12.60 6.57 6.36
CA PHE A 313 12.23 7.91 5.86
C PHE A 313 11.41 8.72 6.90
N LYS A 314 11.46 10.07 6.87
CA LYS A 314 10.91 10.94 7.94
C LYS A 314 9.76 11.87 7.55
N GLY A 315 9.52 12.09 6.26
CA GLY A 315 8.62 13.13 5.76
C GLY A 315 7.12 12.81 5.78
N GLY A 316 6.74 11.58 6.08
CA GLY A 316 5.36 11.11 6.07
C GLY A 316 4.87 10.70 4.68
N ILE A 317 3.56 10.48 4.57
CA ILE A 317 2.88 10.11 3.32
C ILE A 317 1.63 10.96 3.19
N ALA A 318 1.53 11.73 2.11
CA ALA A 318 0.32 12.44 1.72
C ALA A 318 -0.31 11.77 0.51
N MET A 319 -1.60 11.49 0.55
CA MET A 319 -2.36 10.90 -0.57
C MET A 319 -3.72 11.58 -0.74
N ASN A 320 -4.19 11.66 -1.99
CA ASN A 320 -5.53 12.09 -2.33
C ASN A 320 -6.15 11.06 -3.28
N ALA A 321 -7.27 10.47 -2.88
CA ALA A 321 -8.01 9.46 -3.64
C ALA A 321 -7.14 8.26 -4.06
N GLY A 322 -6.53 7.53 -3.12
CA GLY A 322 -5.68 6.37 -3.43
C GLY A 322 -5.60 5.32 -2.32
N SER A 323 -4.74 4.32 -2.48
CA SER A 323 -4.46 3.29 -1.46
C SER A 323 -2.98 3.24 -1.07
N LEU A 324 -2.72 3.20 0.23
CA LEU A 324 -1.43 2.83 0.79
C LEU A 324 -1.45 1.33 1.08
N ARG A 325 -0.66 0.55 0.34
CA ARG A 325 -0.50 -0.88 0.56
C ARG A 325 0.79 -1.18 1.32
N ILE A 326 0.64 -1.82 2.47
CA ILE A 326 1.73 -2.18 3.38
C ILE A 326 1.94 -3.70 3.26
N ASP A 327 3.15 -4.11 2.85
CA ASP A 327 3.52 -5.52 2.67
C ASP A 327 4.38 -6.09 3.83
N ALA A 328 4.92 -5.24 4.72
CA ALA A 328 5.65 -5.67 5.93
C ALA A 328 5.47 -4.69 7.11
N ASP A 329 5.56 -5.18 8.35
CA ASP A 329 5.70 -4.31 9.52
C ASP A 329 7.02 -3.51 9.43
N GLY A 330 6.97 -2.21 9.69
CA GLY A 330 8.08 -1.28 9.45
C GLY A 330 8.15 -0.71 8.02
N ALA A 331 7.36 -1.22 7.06
CA ALA A 331 7.34 -0.65 5.70
C ALA A 331 6.82 0.80 5.66
N VAL A 332 5.97 1.17 6.62
CA VAL A 332 5.71 2.56 6.97
C VAL A 332 6.33 2.78 8.36
N PRO A 333 7.41 3.56 8.48
CA PRO A 333 8.14 3.68 9.74
C PRO A 333 7.27 4.38 10.79
N ARG A 334 7.23 3.83 12.01
CA ARG A 334 6.51 4.42 13.15
C ARG A 334 6.90 5.87 13.46
N ASP A 335 8.17 6.21 13.22
CA ASP A 335 8.73 7.56 13.36
C ASP A 335 8.93 8.26 12.01
N GLY A 336 8.20 7.83 10.98
CA GLY A 336 8.38 8.25 9.60
C GLY A 336 7.59 9.48 9.17
N GLY A 337 7.07 10.25 10.12
CA GLY A 337 6.18 11.39 9.87
C GLY A 337 4.70 10.99 9.76
N ARG A 338 3.80 11.97 9.89
CA ARG A 338 2.35 11.75 9.86
C ARG A 338 1.87 11.29 8.47
N LEU A 339 0.86 10.42 8.44
CA LEU A 339 0.11 10.11 7.22
C LEU A 339 -1.06 11.09 7.05
N SER A 340 -1.20 11.71 5.88
CA SER A 340 -2.27 12.64 5.53
C SER A 340 -3.06 12.10 4.34
N LEU A 341 -4.17 11.44 4.62
CA LEU A 341 -4.89 10.59 3.67
C LEU A 341 -6.25 11.20 3.36
N THR A 342 -6.40 11.82 2.18
CA THR A 342 -7.69 12.37 1.72
C THR A 342 -8.40 11.34 0.84
N ASN A 343 -9.64 10.97 1.15
CA ASN A 343 -10.42 10.02 0.34
C ASN A 343 -9.66 8.71 0.03
N SER A 344 -8.88 8.21 0.97
CA SER A 344 -7.86 7.18 0.73
C SER A 344 -7.99 5.99 1.68
N ALA A 345 -7.38 4.87 1.28
CA ALA A 345 -7.40 3.60 2.01
C ALA A 345 -6.01 3.18 2.49
N VAL A 346 -5.95 2.47 3.61
CA VAL A 346 -4.77 1.73 4.07
C VAL A 346 -5.08 0.24 4.00
N ILE A 347 -4.26 -0.51 3.27
CA ILE A 347 -4.46 -1.93 2.98
C ILE A 347 -3.23 -2.73 3.43
N PHE A 348 -3.45 -3.80 4.16
CA PHE A 348 -2.40 -4.69 4.64
C PHE A 348 -2.42 -5.99 3.86
N ASN A 349 -1.26 -6.45 3.40
CA ASN A 349 -1.15 -7.65 2.59
C ASN A 349 -0.41 -8.74 3.36
N GLY A 350 -1.15 -9.57 4.09
CA GLY A 350 -0.60 -10.69 4.86
C GLY A 350 0.12 -10.30 6.15
N ILE A 351 -0.10 -9.09 6.66
CA ILE A 351 0.51 -8.59 7.89
C ILE A 351 -0.45 -8.80 9.06
N ALA A 352 -0.04 -9.61 10.04
CA ALA A 352 -0.84 -9.85 11.23
C ALA A 352 -0.90 -8.63 12.17
N SER A 353 0.23 -7.95 12.39
CA SER A 353 0.37 -6.81 13.28
C SER A 353 1.38 -5.79 12.74
N CYS A 354 1.17 -4.49 13.01
CA CYS A 354 2.13 -3.45 12.67
C CYS A 354 2.18 -2.27 13.66
N SER A 355 3.29 -1.53 13.62
CA SER A 355 3.46 -0.27 14.36
C SER A 355 3.56 0.92 13.40
N LEU A 356 2.56 1.80 13.42
CA LEU A 356 2.40 2.87 12.42
C LEU A 356 2.59 4.28 13.03
N PRO A 357 2.96 5.29 12.23
CA PRO A 357 3.01 6.70 12.66
C PRO A 357 1.59 7.27 12.87
N PRO A 358 1.39 8.47 13.45
CA PRO A 358 0.06 9.08 13.51
C PRO A 358 -0.55 9.29 12.11
N VAL A 359 -1.88 9.25 12.02
CA VAL A 359 -2.62 9.38 10.75
C VAL A 359 -3.79 10.35 10.85
N GLU A 360 -4.03 11.08 9.76
CA GLU A 360 -5.26 11.83 9.53
C GLU A 360 -5.94 11.35 8.25
N PHE A 361 -7.20 10.95 8.38
CA PHE A 361 -8.11 10.67 7.26
C PHE A 361 -9.04 11.86 7.06
N SER A 362 -8.98 12.50 5.90
CA SER A 362 -9.91 13.57 5.51
C SER A 362 -10.87 13.08 4.44
N GLY A 363 -12.18 13.26 4.65
CA GLY A 363 -13.18 12.74 3.73
C GLY A 363 -13.58 11.29 4.06
N THR A 364 -13.90 10.50 3.04
CA THR A 364 -14.14 9.05 3.19
C THR A 364 -12.80 8.30 3.33
N GLY A 365 -12.77 7.17 4.03
CA GLY A 365 -11.56 6.35 4.10
C GLY A 365 -11.82 4.90 4.47
N TYR A 366 -10.77 4.09 4.39
CA TYR A 366 -10.79 2.68 4.79
C TYR A 366 -9.48 2.29 5.49
N VAL A 367 -9.57 1.59 6.61
CA VAL A 367 -8.45 0.92 7.27
C VAL A 367 -8.70 -0.58 7.23
N GLY A 368 -7.83 -1.31 6.53
CA GLY A 368 -7.96 -2.75 6.36
C GLY A 368 -7.46 -3.57 7.54
N LYS A 369 -7.70 -4.88 7.43
CA LYS A 369 -7.46 -5.87 8.48
C LYS A 369 -5.99 -5.94 8.89
N CYS A 370 -5.71 -5.49 10.11
CA CYS A 370 -4.44 -5.63 10.80
C CYS A 370 -4.66 -5.49 12.30
N SER A 371 -3.66 -5.84 13.10
CA SER A 371 -3.59 -5.52 14.53
C SER A 371 -2.36 -4.65 14.83
N GLY A 372 -2.19 -4.26 16.10
CA GLY A 372 -1.08 -3.41 16.54
C GLY A 372 -1.55 -2.01 16.90
N ALA A 373 -0.75 -0.99 16.61
CA ALA A 373 -1.08 0.38 17.02
C ALA A 373 -0.61 1.47 16.04
N TRP A 374 -1.46 2.48 15.91
CA TRP A 374 -1.06 3.82 15.46
C TRP A 374 -0.32 4.52 16.59
N LYS A 375 0.72 5.27 16.25
CA LYS A 375 1.40 6.14 17.20
C LYS A 375 0.48 7.31 17.53
N THR A 376 0.22 7.49 18.82
CA THR A 376 -0.45 8.64 19.46
C THR A 376 -1.91 8.90 19.07
N GLU A 377 -2.27 8.95 17.79
CA GLU A 377 -3.62 9.34 17.38
C GLU A 377 -4.03 8.84 15.99
N VAL A 378 -5.34 8.69 15.82
CA VAL A 378 -6.04 8.62 14.53
C VAL A 378 -6.99 9.81 14.47
N VAL A 379 -6.84 10.64 13.44
CA VAL A 379 -7.73 11.79 13.21
C VAL A 379 -8.66 11.48 12.05
N LYS A 380 -9.95 11.75 12.22
CA LYS A 380 -10.95 11.75 11.15
C LYS A 380 -11.49 13.16 10.94
N SER A 381 -11.25 13.74 9.77
CA SER A 381 -11.72 15.07 9.38
C SER A 381 -12.52 15.03 8.08
N GLY A 382 -13.16 16.15 7.71
CA GLY A 382 -14.01 16.25 6.51
C GLY A 382 -15.30 15.41 6.58
N ALA A 383 -16.21 15.63 5.63
CA ALA A 383 -17.46 14.87 5.54
C ALA A 383 -17.21 13.42 5.08
N GLY A 384 -18.17 12.52 5.32
CA GLY A 384 -18.07 11.11 4.89
C GLY A 384 -17.60 10.15 5.98
N GLU A 385 -17.63 8.86 5.64
CA GLU A 385 -17.38 7.75 6.56
C GLU A 385 -15.91 7.25 6.48
N LEU A 386 -15.28 7.03 7.64
CA LEU A 386 -14.08 6.20 7.74
C LEU A 386 -14.49 4.79 8.17
N VAL A 387 -14.34 3.83 7.27
CA VAL A 387 -14.56 2.41 7.57
C VAL A 387 -13.32 1.85 8.24
N TYR A 388 -13.49 1.31 9.43
CA TYR A 388 -12.42 0.80 10.29
C TYR A 388 -12.53 -0.71 10.44
N ASP A 389 -12.08 -1.43 9.41
CA ASP A 389 -12.03 -2.90 9.35
C ASP A 389 -10.68 -3.41 9.90
N SER A 390 -10.36 -3.01 11.14
CA SER A 390 -9.03 -3.25 11.71
C SER A 390 -9.08 -3.31 13.25
N LEU A 391 -8.09 -3.99 13.83
CA LEU A 391 -7.82 -4.06 15.26
C LEU A 391 -6.67 -3.14 15.68
N LEU A 392 -6.16 -2.31 14.77
CA LEU A 392 -5.17 -1.28 15.08
C LEU A 392 -5.74 -0.27 16.08
N GLY A 393 -5.14 -0.19 17.27
CA GLY A 393 -5.53 0.77 18.31
C GLY A 393 -4.73 2.06 18.26
N SER A 394 -5.05 2.99 19.16
CA SER A 394 -4.24 4.18 19.46
C SER A 394 -4.60 4.75 20.84
N GLU A 395 -3.88 5.75 21.30
CA GLU A 395 -4.29 6.50 22.50
C GLU A 395 -5.56 7.33 22.22
N LEU A 396 -5.61 8.00 21.06
CA LEU A 396 -6.68 8.93 20.72
C LEU A 396 -7.31 8.60 19.35
N LEU A 397 -8.64 8.59 19.32
CA LEU A 397 -9.43 8.80 18.10
C LEU A 397 -10.06 10.20 18.15
N ASP A 398 -9.66 11.10 17.25
CA ASP A 398 -10.16 12.48 17.17
C ASP A 398 -11.01 12.69 15.91
N VAL A 399 -12.33 12.67 16.08
CA VAL A 399 -13.33 12.82 15.01
C VAL A 399 -13.78 14.27 14.93
N ARG A 400 -13.20 14.99 13.97
CA ARG A 400 -13.45 16.41 13.68
C ARG A 400 -14.49 16.64 12.58
N GLY A 401 -14.84 15.59 11.82
CA GLY A 401 -15.86 15.64 10.78
C GLY A 401 -16.29 14.25 10.31
N GLY A 402 -17.58 14.10 10.00
CA GLY A 402 -18.15 12.85 9.50
C GLY A 402 -18.28 11.77 10.58
N THR A 403 -18.18 10.51 10.18
CA THR A 403 -18.41 9.34 11.04
C THR A 403 -17.27 8.34 10.92
N VAL A 404 -16.95 7.64 12.01
CA VAL A 404 -16.10 6.43 11.99
C VAL A 404 -16.99 5.21 12.20
N ARG A 405 -16.98 4.27 11.25
CA ARG A 405 -17.70 3.00 11.38
C ARG A 405 -16.70 1.88 11.61
N PHE A 406 -16.74 1.26 12.77
CA PHE A 406 -16.03 0.00 13.00
C PHE A 406 -16.69 -1.10 12.19
N ASP A 407 -15.89 -1.96 11.56
CA ASP A 407 -16.38 -3.06 10.75
C ASP A 407 -15.98 -4.38 11.40
N ARG A 408 -16.98 -5.19 11.76
CA ARG A 408 -16.73 -6.45 12.47
C ARG A 408 -16.20 -7.55 11.55
N SER A 409 -16.09 -7.33 10.24
CA SER A 409 -15.58 -8.34 9.32
C SER A 409 -14.12 -8.72 9.60
N SER A 410 -13.35 -7.84 10.25
CA SER A 410 -12.02 -8.14 10.81
C SER A 410 -12.03 -9.29 11.82
N LEU A 411 -13.18 -9.55 12.43
CA LEU A 411 -13.41 -10.60 13.42
C LEU A 411 -14.17 -11.80 12.85
N ALA A 412 -14.50 -11.84 11.56
CA ALA A 412 -15.36 -12.85 10.96
C ALA A 412 -14.81 -14.29 11.12
N GLY A 413 -15.68 -15.21 11.53
CA GLY A 413 -15.39 -16.64 11.68
C GLY A 413 -15.29 -17.12 13.13
N LEU A 414 -14.75 -18.32 13.31
CA LEU A 414 -14.53 -18.98 14.60
C LEU A 414 -13.06 -19.40 14.73
N ASN A 415 -12.57 -19.42 15.96
CA ASN A 415 -11.27 -20.00 16.28
C ASN A 415 -11.38 -21.53 16.22
N GLY A 416 -10.49 -22.19 15.50
CA GLY A 416 -10.49 -23.64 15.33
C GLY A 416 -9.26 -24.31 15.95
N GLY A 417 -9.43 -25.57 16.36
CA GLY A 417 -8.34 -26.36 16.93
C GLY A 417 -8.64 -27.84 17.01
N SER A 418 -7.59 -28.68 17.06
CA SER A 418 -7.74 -30.11 17.30
C SER A 418 -6.63 -30.69 18.17
N LEU A 419 -6.94 -31.81 18.82
CA LEU A 419 -6.02 -32.59 19.65
C LEU A 419 -6.22 -34.07 19.38
N SER A 420 -5.12 -34.80 19.17
CA SER A 420 -5.12 -36.25 19.01
C SER A 420 -4.65 -36.95 20.29
N TYR A 421 -5.31 -38.05 20.64
CA TYR A 421 -4.97 -38.90 21.78
C TYR A 421 -4.29 -40.21 21.32
N GLY A 422 -3.56 -40.85 22.23
CA GLY A 422 -2.85 -42.10 21.96
C GLY A 422 -3.80 -43.30 21.84
N ILE A 423 -3.40 -44.31 21.06
CA ILE A 423 -4.13 -45.59 20.96
C ILE A 423 -4.02 -46.33 22.31
N GLY A 424 -5.15 -46.49 23.01
CA GLY A 424 -5.21 -47.22 24.29
C GLY A 424 -5.79 -46.42 25.46
N ASP A 425 -6.02 -45.12 25.30
CA ASP A 425 -6.79 -44.31 26.25
C ASP A 425 -8.26 -44.73 26.16
N THR A 426 -8.63 -45.77 26.90
CA THR A 426 -9.97 -46.38 26.87
C THR A 426 -11.09 -45.36 27.03
N TYR A 427 -12.12 -45.57 26.20
CA TYR A 427 -13.42 -44.90 25.97
C TYR A 427 -14.24 -44.38 27.17
N THR A 428 -13.71 -44.25 28.39
CA THR A 428 -14.53 -44.23 29.62
C THR A 428 -14.28 -43.10 30.63
N PRO A 429 -13.31 -42.18 30.45
CA PRO A 429 -13.37 -40.88 31.16
C PRO A 429 -13.10 -39.61 30.32
N LEU A 430 -12.73 -39.70 29.03
CA LEU A 430 -12.41 -38.52 28.21
C LEU A 430 -13.63 -37.61 27.91
N VAL A 431 -14.83 -38.18 27.92
CA VAL A 431 -16.13 -37.45 27.85
C VAL A 431 -16.41 -36.64 29.12
N LYS A 432 -15.65 -36.83 30.22
CA LYS A 432 -15.84 -36.11 31.50
C LYS A 432 -14.64 -35.27 31.95
N ALA A 433 -13.40 -35.65 31.59
CA ALA A 433 -12.19 -34.95 32.01
C ALA A 433 -11.72 -33.83 31.05
N ALA A 434 -12.08 -33.89 29.76
CA ALA A 434 -11.72 -32.85 28.78
C ALA A 434 -12.49 -31.52 28.98
N TYR A 435 -13.46 -31.48 29.89
CA TYR A 435 -14.42 -30.39 30.02
C TYR A 435 -14.14 -29.42 31.17
N THR A 436 -13.23 -29.74 32.09
CA THR A 436 -13.16 -29.02 33.38
C THR A 436 -12.00 -28.04 33.56
N ASN A 437 -11.03 -27.91 32.64
CA ASN A 437 -10.01 -26.84 32.79
C ASN A 437 -9.24 -26.33 31.55
N THR A 438 -9.53 -26.78 30.31
CA THR A 438 -8.72 -26.33 29.14
C THR A 438 -9.52 -25.97 27.87
N PRO A 439 -10.48 -25.03 27.89
CA PRO A 439 -11.15 -24.57 26.66
C PRO A 439 -10.23 -23.78 25.70
N TYR A 440 -9.23 -23.07 26.24
CA TYR A 440 -8.42 -22.12 25.47
C TYR A 440 -7.14 -22.72 24.89
N LEU A 441 -6.59 -23.79 25.49
CA LEU A 441 -5.29 -24.35 25.09
C LEU A 441 -5.34 -25.15 23.77
N MET A 442 -6.54 -25.43 23.25
CA MET A 442 -6.73 -26.21 22.02
C MET A 442 -6.93 -25.33 20.79
N LEU A 443 -7.23 -24.04 20.98
CA LEU A 443 -7.48 -23.12 19.87
C LEU A 443 -6.14 -22.77 19.23
N THR A 444 -6.02 -23.07 17.94
CA THR A 444 -4.96 -22.48 17.14
C THR A 444 -5.37 -21.05 16.77
N ASN A 445 -4.42 -20.23 16.32
CA ASN A 445 -4.76 -18.95 15.66
C ASN A 445 -5.42 -19.14 14.28
N ALA A 446 -5.81 -20.36 13.90
CA ALA A 446 -6.50 -20.62 12.64
C ALA A 446 -7.97 -20.20 12.76
N VAL A 447 -8.35 -19.19 11.98
CA VAL A 447 -9.72 -18.72 11.83
C VAL A 447 -10.40 -19.48 10.69
N THR A 448 -11.61 -19.98 10.93
CA THR A 448 -12.45 -20.63 9.92
C THR A 448 -13.80 -19.95 9.80
N LYS A 449 -14.35 -19.90 8.58
CA LYS A 449 -15.69 -19.33 8.31
C LYS A 449 -16.80 -20.38 8.35
N ASN A 450 -16.42 -21.65 8.40
CA ASN A 450 -17.33 -22.79 8.45
C ASN A 450 -16.80 -23.85 9.40
N LEU A 451 -17.53 -24.96 9.51
CA LEU A 451 -17.24 -26.05 10.42
C LEU A 451 -16.88 -27.30 9.58
N PRO A 452 -15.77 -27.29 8.82
CA PRO A 452 -15.52 -28.28 7.76
C PRO A 452 -15.49 -29.72 8.29
N ARG A 453 -15.00 -29.91 9.52
CA ARG A 453 -15.01 -31.22 10.18
C ARG A 453 -16.45 -31.69 10.40
N MET A 454 -17.38 -30.81 10.76
CA MET A 454 -18.80 -31.15 10.92
C MET A 454 -19.53 -31.42 9.60
N GLU A 455 -18.92 -31.07 8.45
CA GLU A 455 -19.50 -31.23 7.11
C GLU A 455 -18.94 -32.45 6.36
N MET A 456 -17.81 -33.03 6.78
CA MET A 456 -17.10 -34.07 6.02
C MET A 456 -16.55 -35.19 6.92
N SER A 457 -16.44 -36.40 6.35
CA SER A 457 -15.76 -37.53 6.97
C SER A 457 -14.23 -37.48 6.78
N GLY A 458 -13.48 -38.19 7.62
CA GLY A 458 -12.01 -38.32 7.49
C GLY A 458 -11.20 -37.58 8.56
N TRP A 459 -11.68 -37.62 9.82
CA TRP A 459 -10.91 -37.17 10.98
C TRP A 459 -9.96 -38.28 11.41
N SER A 460 -8.89 -37.91 12.11
CA SER A 460 -7.94 -38.89 12.64
C SER A 460 -8.60 -39.67 13.78
N GLN A 461 -8.20 -40.92 14.01
CA GLN A 461 -8.67 -41.68 15.17
C GLN A 461 -8.24 -40.99 16.47
N ASN A 462 -9.10 -41.07 17.48
CA ASN A 462 -8.93 -40.42 18.78
C ASN A 462 -8.64 -38.91 18.66
N GLU A 463 -9.37 -38.20 17.79
CA GLU A 463 -9.22 -36.75 17.57
C GLU A 463 -10.40 -35.98 18.17
N LEU A 464 -10.11 -34.96 18.98
CA LEU A 464 -11.06 -33.96 19.47
C LEU A 464 -10.88 -32.66 18.69
N VAL A 465 -11.93 -32.20 18.02
CA VAL A 465 -11.96 -30.91 17.31
C VAL A 465 -12.81 -29.92 18.11
N THR A 466 -12.34 -28.67 18.21
CA THR A 466 -13.07 -27.57 18.85
C THR A 466 -13.15 -26.38 17.91
N TYR A 467 -14.35 -25.78 17.83
CA TYR A 467 -14.55 -24.46 17.26
C TYR A 467 -15.20 -23.56 18.30
N ALA A 468 -14.71 -22.33 18.47
CA ALA A 468 -15.20 -21.41 19.48
C ALA A 468 -15.13 -19.93 19.04
N GLY A 469 -16.08 -19.14 19.52
CA GLY A 469 -16.23 -17.72 19.23
C GLY A 469 -17.62 -17.25 19.64
N TYR A 470 -18.27 -16.49 18.78
CA TYR A 470 -19.62 -15.98 18.99
C TYR A 470 -20.50 -16.30 17.79
N ILE A 471 -21.74 -16.70 18.05
CA ILE A 471 -22.80 -16.79 17.04
C ILE A 471 -23.76 -15.61 17.20
N TRP A 472 -24.21 -15.04 16.09
CA TRP A 472 -25.00 -13.82 16.08
C TRP A 472 -26.46 -14.08 15.73
N ASN A 473 -27.36 -13.49 16.51
CA ASN A 473 -28.70 -13.14 16.06
C ASN A 473 -28.71 -11.66 15.67
N THR A 474 -28.67 -11.37 14.37
CA THR A 474 -28.69 -10.00 13.85
C THR A 474 -30.10 -9.42 13.73
N ASN A 475 -31.14 -10.16 14.14
CA ASN A 475 -32.52 -9.64 14.15
C ASN A 475 -32.74 -8.75 15.38
N ALA A 476 -33.66 -7.79 15.24
CA ALA A 476 -34.05 -6.91 16.34
C ALA A 476 -34.85 -7.62 17.45
N THR A 477 -35.23 -8.89 17.26
CA THR A 477 -36.01 -9.69 18.19
C THR A 477 -35.39 -11.07 18.37
N ASP A 478 -35.80 -11.76 19.43
CA ASP A 478 -35.45 -13.15 19.68
C ASP A 478 -35.80 -14.02 18.46
N VAL A 479 -34.91 -14.96 18.12
CA VAL A 479 -35.13 -15.98 17.08
C VAL A 479 -35.01 -17.36 17.70
N THR A 480 -35.78 -18.33 17.21
CA THR A 480 -35.66 -19.73 17.64
C THR A 480 -35.29 -20.58 16.45
N TRP A 481 -34.24 -21.40 16.61
CA TRP A 481 -33.79 -22.36 15.59
C TRP A 481 -33.86 -23.78 16.15
N THR A 482 -34.19 -24.77 15.30
CA THR A 482 -33.95 -26.18 15.66
C THR A 482 -32.50 -26.50 15.32
N TRP A 483 -31.73 -26.86 16.33
CA TRP A 483 -30.37 -27.37 16.18
C TRP A 483 -30.40 -28.88 16.01
N HIS A 484 -29.57 -29.41 15.12
CA HIS A 484 -29.45 -30.84 14.83
C HIS A 484 -27.99 -31.25 14.87
N VAL A 485 -27.70 -32.31 15.62
CA VAL A 485 -26.36 -32.90 15.74
C VAL A 485 -26.42 -34.41 15.48
N CYS A 486 -25.58 -34.86 14.56
CA CYS A 486 -25.40 -36.26 14.18
C CYS A 486 -23.97 -36.49 13.67
N ILE A 487 -23.04 -36.70 14.60
CA ILE A 487 -21.60 -36.86 14.36
C ILE A 487 -21.14 -38.26 14.78
N ASP A 488 -20.23 -38.84 14.01
CA ASP A 488 -19.44 -40.00 14.37
C ASP A 488 -18.12 -39.53 15.03
N ASP A 489 -17.91 -39.71 16.35
CA ASP A 489 -18.67 -40.52 17.32
C ASP A 489 -19.56 -39.69 18.28
N ALA A 490 -19.15 -38.48 18.62
CA ALA A 490 -19.81 -37.68 19.65
C ALA A 490 -19.62 -36.18 19.41
N CYS A 491 -20.58 -35.39 19.90
CA CYS A 491 -20.53 -33.94 19.76
C CYS A 491 -21.32 -33.24 20.88
N ASP A 492 -20.71 -32.22 21.48
CA ASP A 492 -21.33 -31.31 22.43
C ASP A 492 -21.36 -29.88 21.84
N VAL A 493 -22.48 -29.19 22.04
CA VAL A 493 -22.63 -27.76 21.69
C VAL A 493 -22.86 -26.96 22.96
N PHE A 494 -22.16 -25.83 23.05
CA PHE A 494 -22.22 -24.87 24.13
C PHE A 494 -22.71 -23.53 23.63
N LEU A 495 -23.60 -22.92 24.39
CA LEU A 495 -24.11 -21.59 24.18
C LEU A 495 -24.08 -20.84 25.52
N ASP A 496 -23.50 -19.65 25.54
CA ASP A 496 -23.35 -18.79 26.72
C ASP A 496 -22.77 -19.51 27.95
N GLY A 497 -21.78 -20.39 27.69
CA GLY A 497 -21.12 -21.20 28.70
C GLY A 497 -21.92 -22.44 29.16
N GLY A 498 -23.20 -22.54 28.81
CA GLY A 498 -24.04 -23.70 29.09
C GLY A 498 -23.93 -24.77 27.99
N ARG A 499 -23.86 -26.05 28.38
CA ARG A 499 -23.96 -27.16 27.42
C ARG A 499 -25.43 -27.34 27.02
N VAL A 500 -25.75 -27.07 25.75
CA VAL A 500 -27.12 -27.08 25.21
C VAL A 500 -27.44 -28.34 24.41
N ILE A 501 -26.44 -29.03 23.86
CA ILE A 501 -26.58 -30.32 23.17
C ILE A 501 -25.50 -31.27 23.68
N SER A 502 -25.86 -32.54 23.86
CA SER A 502 -24.91 -33.61 24.12
C SER A 502 -25.32 -34.87 23.36
N GLN A 503 -24.59 -35.16 22.29
CA GLN A 503 -24.78 -36.34 21.45
C GLN A 503 -23.68 -37.36 21.79
N ALA A 504 -24.10 -38.56 22.20
CA ALA A 504 -23.23 -39.68 22.51
C ALA A 504 -23.53 -40.86 21.57
N GLY A 505 -22.63 -41.10 20.61
CA GLY A 505 -22.69 -42.23 19.69
C GLY A 505 -23.17 -41.85 18.29
N TRP A 506 -22.49 -42.39 17.28
CA TRP A 506 -22.71 -42.09 15.86
C TRP A 506 -24.08 -42.48 15.30
N THR A 507 -24.83 -43.34 16.01
CA THR A 507 -26.21 -43.71 15.65
C THR A 507 -27.27 -42.82 16.31
N SER A 508 -26.87 -41.83 17.11
CA SER A 508 -27.76 -40.93 17.82
C SER A 508 -27.91 -39.62 17.06
N ILE A 509 -29.16 -39.18 16.88
CA ILE A 509 -29.49 -37.83 16.45
C ILE A 509 -30.02 -37.08 17.66
N VAL A 510 -29.49 -35.89 17.91
CA VAL A 510 -30.01 -34.98 18.92
C VAL A 510 -30.53 -33.73 18.25
N THR A 511 -31.80 -33.40 18.50
CA THR A 511 -32.40 -32.13 18.10
C THR A 511 -32.88 -31.34 19.31
N THR A 512 -32.78 -30.02 19.25
CA THR A 512 -33.31 -29.13 20.28
C THR A 512 -33.67 -27.77 19.69
N ASN A 513 -34.70 -27.11 20.22
CA ASN A 513 -35.03 -25.74 19.86
C ASN A 513 -34.33 -24.79 20.84
N LEU A 514 -33.50 -23.90 20.32
CA LEU A 514 -32.81 -22.88 21.12
C LEU A 514 -33.24 -21.50 20.65
N THR A 515 -33.57 -20.64 21.62
CA THR A 515 -33.89 -19.23 21.39
C THR A 515 -32.63 -18.40 21.61
N LEU A 516 -32.30 -17.56 20.64
CA LEU A 516 -31.21 -16.59 20.67
C LEU A 516 -31.81 -15.19 20.79
N THR A 517 -31.43 -14.45 21.81
CA THR A 517 -31.79 -13.02 21.94
C THR A 517 -31.01 -12.18 20.90
N PRO A 518 -31.39 -10.93 20.61
CA PRO A 518 -30.61 -10.06 19.73
C PRO A 518 -29.16 -9.92 20.20
N GLY A 519 -28.22 -9.97 19.25
CA GLY A 519 -26.79 -9.76 19.50
C GLY A 519 -25.96 -11.05 19.53
N PRO A 520 -24.74 -10.98 20.12
CA PRO A 520 -23.81 -12.09 20.15
C PRO A 520 -24.08 -13.06 21.31
N HIS A 521 -23.93 -14.34 21.02
CA HIS A 521 -23.95 -15.42 22.01
C HIS A 521 -22.63 -16.18 21.98
N ALA A 522 -22.04 -16.45 23.15
CA ALA A 522 -20.81 -17.21 23.21
C ALA A 522 -21.08 -18.64 22.71
N PHE A 523 -20.34 -19.10 21.71
CA PHE A 523 -20.61 -20.34 21.01
C PHE A 523 -19.38 -21.23 21.01
N ALA A 524 -19.58 -22.52 21.30
CA ALA A 524 -18.56 -23.52 21.06
C ALA A 524 -19.16 -24.86 20.64
N VAL A 525 -18.49 -25.56 19.73
CA VAL A 525 -18.77 -26.95 19.40
C VAL A 525 -17.53 -27.78 19.62
N ARG A 526 -17.71 -28.97 20.19
CA ARG A 526 -16.65 -29.94 20.46
C ARG A 526 -17.10 -31.29 19.95
N ALA A 527 -16.31 -31.88 19.05
CA ALA A 527 -16.64 -33.18 18.51
C ALA A 527 -15.45 -34.12 18.54
N TYR A 528 -15.74 -35.38 18.83
CA TYR A 528 -14.74 -36.41 19.06
C TYR A 528 -14.94 -37.57 18.10
N ASN A 529 -13.84 -38.00 17.48
CA ASN A 529 -13.74 -39.26 16.78
C ASN A 529 -12.95 -40.24 17.65
N GLY A 530 -13.53 -41.37 18.02
CA GLY A 530 -12.82 -42.44 18.71
C GLY A 530 -12.15 -43.38 17.73
N MET A 531 -12.87 -44.41 17.29
CA MET A 531 -12.36 -45.42 16.35
C MET A 531 -13.35 -45.68 15.22
N GLY A 532 -12.81 -45.89 14.01
CA GLY A 532 -13.61 -46.27 12.85
C GLY A 532 -14.00 -45.08 11.98
N GLY A 533 -15.30 -44.95 11.70
CA GLY A 533 -15.85 -43.84 10.92
C GLY A 533 -15.67 -42.49 11.62
N SER A 534 -15.87 -41.38 10.91
CA SER A 534 -15.74 -40.05 11.49
C SER A 534 -16.53 -39.00 10.71
N GLY A 535 -16.88 -37.91 11.38
CA GLY A 535 -17.54 -36.75 10.77
C GLY A 535 -19.06 -36.85 10.78
N ALA A 536 -19.72 -36.23 9.80
CA ALA A 536 -21.18 -36.25 9.72
C ALA A 536 -21.73 -37.67 9.49
N SER A 537 -22.61 -38.12 10.38
CA SER A 537 -23.30 -39.42 10.32
C SER A 537 -24.71 -39.26 9.77
N HIS A 538 -25.27 -40.35 9.23
CA HIS A 538 -26.67 -40.47 8.84
C HIS A 538 -27.49 -41.35 9.81
N ALA A 539 -26.92 -41.68 10.97
CA ALA A 539 -27.51 -42.48 12.05
C ALA A 539 -28.29 -43.72 11.54
N ASN A 540 -27.59 -44.69 10.94
CA ASN A 540 -28.22 -45.90 10.38
C ASN A 540 -29.29 -45.64 9.31
N ASN A 541 -29.09 -44.60 8.49
CA ASN A 541 -29.98 -44.21 7.38
C ASN A 541 -31.31 -43.61 7.87
N VAL A 542 -31.31 -42.99 9.05
CA VAL A 542 -32.46 -42.29 9.62
C VAL A 542 -32.52 -40.85 9.11
N PHE A 543 -31.38 -40.16 9.01
CA PHE A 543 -31.31 -38.79 8.53
C PHE A 543 -31.10 -38.75 7.01
N LYS A 544 -32.15 -38.37 6.27
CA LYS A 544 -32.23 -38.46 4.81
C LYS A 544 -32.75 -37.19 4.17
N ASP A 545 -32.41 -36.95 2.92
CA ASP A 545 -33.09 -35.94 2.10
C ASP A 545 -34.48 -36.42 1.65
N SER A 546 -35.25 -35.54 0.99
CA SER A 546 -36.57 -35.88 0.42
C SER A 546 -36.52 -36.94 -0.68
N ALA A 547 -35.35 -37.22 -1.26
CA ALA A 547 -35.14 -38.30 -2.20
C ALA A 547 -34.85 -39.66 -1.53
N GLY A 548 -34.71 -39.68 -0.19
CA GLY A 548 -34.43 -40.87 0.59
C GLY A 548 -32.94 -41.21 0.71
N THR A 549 -32.05 -40.32 0.27
CA THR A 549 -30.59 -40.47 0.35
C THR A 549 -30.10 -40.13 1.74
N SER A 550 -29.29 -41.00 2.33
CA SER A 550 -28.65 -40.75 3.64
C SER A 550 -27.74 -39.52 3.60
N CYS A 551 -27.91 -38.60 4.54
CA CYS A 551 -27.13 -37.36 4.59
C CYS A 551 -25.82 -37.54 5.36
N THR A 552 -24.68 -37.31 4.71
CA THR A 552 -23.32 -37.42 5.29
C THR A 552 -22.57 -36.09 5.29
N THR A 553 -23.29 -34.97 5.18
CA THR A 553 -22.70 -33.63 5.05
C THR A 553 -23.19 -32.62 6.09
N LYS A 554 -24.09 -33.03 6.99
CA LYS A 554 -24.74 -32.14 7.97
C LYS A 554 -24.63 -32.73 9.39
N GLY A 555 -23.40 -32.77 9.89
CA GLY A 555 -23.13 -33.27 11.24
C GLY A 555 -23.57 -32.32 12.35
N LEU A 556 -23.43 -31.01 12.13
CA LEU A 556 -24.08 -29.95 12.90
C LEU A 556 -24.76 -29.00 11.92
N ALA A 557 -26.07 -28.80 12.09
CA ALA A 557 -26.87 -27.96 11.20
C ALA A 557 -28.08 -27.36 11.94
N VAL A 558 -28.67 -26.31 11.36
CA VAL A 558 -29.82 -25.60 11.95
C VAL A 558 -30.98 -25.50 10.97
N ASP A 559 -32.20 -25.65 11.47
CA ASP A 559 -33.43 -25.26 10.78
C ASP A 559 -33.93 -23.95 11.39
N ILE A 560 -33.78 -22.87 10.62
CA ILE A 560 -34.16 -21.52 11.04
C ILE A 560 -35.68 -21.34 11.22
N GLN A 561 -36.49 -22.29 10.72
CA GLN A 561 -37.96 -22.29 10.93
C GLN A 561 -38.39 -23.04 12.20
N ALA A 562 -37.44 -23.61 12.94
CA ALA A 562 -37.66 -24.33 14.19
C ALA A 562 -38.66 -25.50 14.12
N ARG A 563 -38.68 -26.27 13.01
CA ARG A 563 -39.70 -27.32 12.80
C ARG A 563 -39.47 -28.60 13.61
N GLY A 564 -38.30 -28.81 14.19
CA GLY A 564 -38.04 -29.96 15.08
C GLY A 564 -37.92 -31.33 14.38
N MET A 565 -37.86 -31.39 13.05
CA MET A 565 -37.89 -32.65 12.30
C MET A 565 -36.57 -33.42 12.41
N VAL A 566 -36.60 -34.66 12.88
CA VAL A 566 -35.38 -35.45 13.15
C VAL A 566 -34.86 -36.18 11.91
N THR A 567 -35.72 -36.48 10.94
CA THR A 567 -35.42 -37.43 9.85
C THR A 567 -35.17 -36.77 8.50
N ASN A 568 -35.57 -35.51 8.30
CA ASN A 568 -35.46 -34.83 7.01
C ASN A 568 -34.34 -33.79 6.99
N SER A 569 -33.27 -34.09 6.27
CA SER A 569 -32.09 -33.25 6.14
C SER A 569 -32.31 -32.01 5.28
N ASP A 570 -33.35 -31.93 4.44
CA ASP A 570 -33.62 -30.77 3.59
C ASP A 570 -34.00 -29.51 4.38
N TYR A 571 -34.46 -29.70 5.62
CA TYR A 571 -34.87 -28.59 6.48
C TYR A 571 -33.71 -27.91 7.20
N TYR A 572 -32.52 -28.53 7.19
CA TYR A 572 -31.36 -28.04 7.92
C TYR A 572 -30.32 -27.42 6.98
N ALA A 573 -29.75 -26.30 7.38
CA ALA A 573 -28.61 -25.66 6.73
C ALA A 573 -27.37 -25.77 7.61
N VAL A 574 -26.20 -25.94 6.98
CA VAL A 574 -24.91 -25.89 7.68
C VAL A 574 -24.61 -24.45 8.11
N LEU A 575 -23.98 -24.30 9.26
CA LEU A 575 -23.59 -22.99 9.78
C LEU A 575 -22.31 -22.53 9.07
N LYS A 576 -22.42 -21.47 8.28
CA LYS A 576 -21.30 -20.88 7.53
C LYS A 576 -21.42 -19.36 7.51
N ASP A 577 -20.39 -18.69 8.02
CA ASP A 577 -20.27 -17.24 7.95
C ASP A 577 -19.93 -16.80 6.51
N PRO A 578 -20.55 -15.74 5.98
CA PRO A 578 -20.23 -15.24 4.65
C PRO A 578 -18.85 -14.56 4.57
N GLY A 579 -18.20 -14.33 5.70
CA GLY A 579 -16.89 -13.69 5.81
C GLY A 579 -16.94 -12.23 6.26
N ASP A 580 -18.12 -11.75 6.64
CA ASP A 580 -18.40 -10.40 7.12
C ASP A 580 -18.67 -10.34 8.64
N GLY A 581 -18.71 -11.48 9.32
CA GLY A 581 -18.97 -11.54 10.76
C GLY A 581 -20.45 -11.45 11.14
N THR A 582 -21.36 -11.58 10.17
CA THR A 582 -22.81 -11.54 10.42
C THR A 582 -23.36 -12.79 11.09
N LEU A 583 -22.71 -13.94 10.94
CA LEU A 583 -23.08 -15.17 11.64
C LEU A 583 -22.10 -15.50 12.77
N PHE A 584 -20.80 -15.41 12.50
CA PHE A 584 -19.75 -15.78 13.45
C PHE A 584 -18.69 -14.70 13.61
N THR A 585 -18.31 -14.42 14.85
CA THR A 585 -17.08 -13.66 15.15
C THR A 585 -16.16 -14.40 16.11
N THR A 586 -14.86 -14.22 15.94
CA THR A 586 -13.81 -14.85 16.77
C THR A 586 -13.68 -14.19 18.13
N SER A 587 -14.03 -12.91 18.23
CA SER A 587 -14.05 -12.11 19.44
C SER A 587 -15.17 -11.06 19.37
N LEU A 588 -15.31 -10.28 20.46
CA LEU A 588 -16.13 -9.06 20.49
C LEU A 588 -15.28 -7.79 20.62
N GLU A 589 -13.97 -7.90 20.42
CA GLU A 589 -13.03 -6.80 20.66
C GLU A 589 -12.71 -6.06 19.36
N LEU A 590 -13.31 -4.87 19.21
CA LEU A 590 -12.91 -3.90 18.20
C LEU A 590 -11.59 -3.19 18.57
N ALA A 591 -11.00 -2.47 17.62
CA ALA A 591 -9.82 -1.63 17.84
C ALA A 591 -9.99 -0.71 19.07
N LYS A 592 -8.98 -0.72 19.94
CA LYS A 592 -9.02 -0.02 21.23
C LYS A 592 -8.45 1.39 21.12
N PHE A 593 -9.22 2.35 21.64
CA PHE A 593 -8.80 3.72 21.87
C PHE A 593 -8.97 4.07 23.34
N ALA A 594 -7.95 4.64 23.98
CA ALA A 594 -8.08 5.10 25.37
C ALA A 594 -9.06 6.27 25.46
N THR A 595 -8.96 7.21 24.51
CA THR A 595 -9.84 8.36 24.38
C THR A 595 -10.49 8.41 23.00
N MET A 596 -11.80 8.67 22.94
CA MET A 596 -12.47 9.12 21.73
C MET A 596 -12.98 10.54 21.93
N LYS A 597 -12.66 11.41 20.97
CA LYS A 597 -13.05 12.82 20.97
C LYS A 597 -13.84 13.13 19.72
N PHE A 598 -14.93 13.86 19.90
CA PHE A 598 -15.88 14.19 18.84
C PHE A 598 -16.15 15.69 18.79
N ALA A 599 -16.12 16.25 17.60
CA ALA A 599 -16.67 17.58 17.33
C ALA A 599 -18.20 17.50 17.15
N THR A 600 -18.88 18.64 17.29
CA THR A 600 -20.33 18.73 17.08
C THR A 600 -20.76 18.17 15.72
N GLY A 601 -21.78 17.32 15.70
CA GLY A 601 -22.32 16.71 14.48
C GLY A 601 -21.48 15.59 13.89
N THR A 602 -20.63 14.96 14.69
CA THR A 602 -19.84 13.78 14.31
C THR A 602 -20.29 12.55 15.10
N GLY A 603 -19.95 11.36 14.60
CA GLY A 603 -20.42 10.14 15.23
C GLY A 603 -19.51 8.93 15.07
N VAL A 604 -19.93 7.85 15.72
CA VAL A 604 -19.30 6.53 15.67
C VAL A 604 -20.37 5.46 15.50
N ASP A 605 -20.08 4.49 14.65
CA ASP A 605 -20.89 3.31 14.43
C ASP A 605 -20.10 2.05 14.83
N PHE A 606 -20.68 1.20 15.66
CA PHE A 606 -20.01 0.00 16.19
C PHE A 606 -20.44 -1.31 15.49
N ASP A 607 -21.23 -1.26 14.42
CA ASP A 607 -21.66 -2.42 13.61
C ASP A 607 -22.23 -3.60 14.43
N GLY A 608 -23.11 -3.26 15.37
CA GLY A 608 -23.76 -4.15 16.32
C GLY A 608 -22.88 -4.62 17.47
N MET A 609 -21.61 -4.20 17.54
CA MET A 609 -20.64 -4.67 18.53
C MET A 609 -20.75 -3.87 19.83
N PRO A 610 -20.60 -4.52 21.00
CA PRO A 610 -20.40 -3.79 22.25
C PRO A 610 -19.01 -3.13 22.26
N TYR A 611 -18.93 -1.92 22.80
CA TYR A 611 -17.67 -1.19 22.96
C TYR A 611 -17.47 -0.70 24.40
N THR A 612 -16.23 -0.71 24.87
CA THR A 612 -15.85 -0.13 26.17
C THR A 612 -14.77 0.90 25.95
N LEU A 613 -14.99 2.11 26.46
CA LEU A 613 -14.14 3.28 26.31
C LEU A 613 -13.83 3.89 27.69
N GLU A 614 -12.58 4.24 27.92
CA GLU A 614 -12.17 4.90 29.17
C GLU A 614 -12.58 6.37 29.17
N HIS A 615 -12.24 7.12 28.11
CA HIS A 615 -12.54 8.54 28.04
C HIS A 615 -13.33 8.92 26.79
N LEU A 616 -14.48 9.57 26.99
CA LEU A 616 -15.31 10.13 25.92
C LEU A 616 -15.32 11.65 26.01
N ILE A 617 -15.01 12.34 24.91
CA ILE A 617 -15.03 13.81 24.83
C ILE A 617 -16.01 14.25 23.74
N GLY A 618 -16.92 15.16 24.08
CA GLY A 618 -17.95 15.69 23.18
C GLY A 618 -19.29 14.98 23.30
N LEU A 619 -20.19 15.28 22.37
CA LEU A 619 -21.56 14.75 22.31
C LEU A 619 -21.81 14.05 20.96
N PRO A 620 -21.27 12.85 20.72
CA PRO A 620 -21.39 12.16 19.43
C PRO A 620 -22.76 11.53 19.21
N ASP A 621 -23.07 11.29 17.93
CA ASP A 621 -24.03 10.27 17.54
C ASP A 621 -23.37 8.88 17.64
N ILE A 622 -24.00 7.96 18.36
CA ILE A 622 -23.53 6.60 18.59
C ILE A 622 -24.53 5.64 17.97
N SER A 623 -24.14 4.91 16.93
CA SER A 623 -25.04 4.00 16.22
C SER A 623 -24.57 2.55 16.31
N ASN A 624 -25.56 1.66 16.23
CA ASN A 624 -25.39 0.23 16.04
C ASN A 624 -24.40 -0.38 17.03
N GLY A 625 -24.67 -0.27 18.33
CA GLY A 625 -23.88 -0.94 19.34
C GLY A 625 -24.04 -0.31 20.71
N ASP A 626 -23.76 -1.11 21.74
CA ASP A 626 -23.79 -0.66 23.11
C ASP A 626 -22.45 -0.03 23.48
N LEU A 627 -22.47 1.09 24.20
CA LEU A 627 -21.25 1.76 24.68
C LEU A 627 -21.19 1.74 26.21
N THR A 628 -20.09 1.22 26.73
CA THR A 628 -19.72 1.34 28.14
C THR A 628 -18.66 2.43 28.30
N VAL A 629 -18.95 3.45 29.11
CA VAL A 629 -17.98 4.46 29.53
C VAL A 629 -17.46 4.08 30.91
N SER A 630 -16.17 3.77 31.01
CA SER A 630 -15.55 3.31 32.26
C SER A 630 -14.88 4.42 33.08
N GLY A 631 -14.43 5.49 32.42
CA GLY A 631 -13.77 6.63 33.05
C GLY A 631 -14.56 7.93 32.89
N ASP A 632 -13.96 8.91 32.21
CA ASP A 632 -14.52 10.26 32.12
C ASP A 632 -15.33 10.47 30.83
N TRP A 633 -16.54 11.02 30.97
CA TRP A 633 -17.22 11.69 29.88
C TRP A 633 -17.10 13.21 30.06
N ILE A 634 -16.37 13.86 29.15
CA ILE A 634 -16.13 15.30 29.14
C ILE A 634 -17.02 15.96 28.07
N VAL A 635 -17.89 16.87 28.50
CA VAL A 635 -18.83 17.61 27.64
C VAL A 635 -18.45 19.09 27.63
N ASP A 636 -18.50 19.73 26.46
CA ASP A 636 -18.36 21.19 26.37
C ASP A 636 -19.66 21.87 26.85
N GLY A 637 -19.56 22.72 27.88
CA GLY A 637 -20.70 23.46 28.39
C GLY A 637 -21.34 24.39 27.36
N ALA A 638 -20.56 24.95 26.44
CA ALA A 638 -21.08 25.80 25.38
C ALA A 638 -21.94 25.02 24.37
N GLU A 639 -21.50 23.82 24.01
CA GLU A 639 -22.26 22.90 23.14
C GLU A 639 -23.58 22.49 23.81
N LEU A 640 -23.53 22.17 25.11
CA LEU A 640 -24.72 21.81 25.87
C LEU A 640 -25.74 22.96 25.95
N VAL A 641 -25.28 24.20 26.18
CA VAL A 641 -26.15 25.40 26.20
C VAL A 641 -26.74 25.69 24.83
N ALA A 642 -26.02 25.38 23.75
CA ALA A 642 -26.53 25.46 22.38
C ALA A 642 -27.58 24.38 22.04
N GLY A 643 -27.87 23.46 22.98
CA GLY A 643 -28.82 22.37 22.80
C GLY A 643 -28.19 21.09 22.23
N GLY A 644 -26.87 20.97 22.27
CA GLY A 644 -26.17 19.75 21.88
C GLY A 644 -26.63 18.54 22.70
N THR A 645 -26.74 17.40 22.05
CA THR A 645 -27.17 16.13 22.66
C THR A 645 -26.49 14.99 21.93
N SER A 646 -25.94 14.04 22.69
CA SER A 646 -25.52 12.74 22.18
C SER A 646 -26.73 11.83 22.03
N VAL A 647 -26.85 11.17 20.88
CA VAL A 647 -27.91 10.20 20.61
C VAL A 647 -27.30 8.83 20.41
N SER A 648 -27.87 7.81 21.06
CA SER A 648 -27.44 6.41 20.93
C SER A 648 -28.60 5.54 20.48
N SER A 649 -28.42 4.73 19.41
CA SER A 649 -29.40 3.68 19.08
C SER A 649 -29.25 2.45 19.97
N GLY A 650 -28.06 2.20 20.50
CA GLY A 650 -27.80 1.17 21.50
C GLY A 650 -27.98 1.65 22.94
N LYS A 651 -27.62 0.78 23.88
CA LYS A 651 -27.59 1.05 25.31
C LYS A 651 -26.32 1.81 25.69
N ILE A 652 -26.45 2.74 26.64
CA ILE A 652 -25.29 3.38 27.28
C ILE A 652 -25.13 2.86 28.70
N VAL A 653 -23.92 2.42 29.05
CA VAL A 653 -23.58 1.91 30.37
C VAL A 653 -22.50 2.78 30.99
N PHE A 654 -22.74 3.27 32.20
CA PHE A 654 -21.73 3.94 33.02
C PHE A 654 -21.17 2.94 34.04
N ALA A 655 -19.88 2.62 33.92
CA ALA A 655 -19.24 1.75 34.90
C ALA A 655 -19.19 2.40 36.30
N SER A 656 -19.01 1.59 37.33
CA SER A 656 -18.82 2.11 38.69
C SER A 656 -17.59 3.04 38.74
N GLY A 657 -17.79 4.26 39.20
CA GLY A 657 -16.73 5.27 39.26
C GLY A 657 -16.59 6.15 38.02
N ALA A 658 -17.34 5.88 36.94
CA ALA A 658 -17.36 6.75 35.76
C ALA A 658 -17.80 8.17 36.14
N THR A 659 -17.17 9.19 35.56
CA THR A 659 -17.44 10.59 35.89
C THR A 659 -17.99 11.37 34.70
N LEU A 660 -18.85 12.34 34.97
CA LEU A 660 -19.27 13.35 33.99
C LEU A 660 -18.62 14.68 34.35
N LYS A 661 -17.84 15.22 33.41
CA LYS A 661 -17.16 16.52 33.49
C LYS A 661 -17.78 17.47 32.47
N ILE A 662 -18.03 18.70 32.88
CA ILE A 662 -18.59 19.73 32.00
C ILE A 662 -17.61 20.90 31.97
N ASN A 663 -16.97 21.10 30.81
CA ASN A 663 -15.96 22.14 30.62
C ASN A 663 -16.59 23.53 30.49
N ASP A 664 -15.83 24.52 30.98
CA ASP A 664 -16.27 25.85 31.39
C ASP A 664 -16.62 26.80 30.22
N ALA A 665 -17.89 27.23 30.10
CA ALA A 665 -18.29 28.62 29.80
C ALA A 665 -19.83 28.75 29.73
N LEU A 666 -20.37 29.75 30.42
CA LEU A 666 -21.77 30.20 30.45
C LEU A 666 -22.74 29.48 31.41
N TRP A 667 -22.33 29.33 32.67
CA TRP A 667 -23.22 29.08 33.82
C TRP A 667 -24.27 30.19 34.08
N ARG A 668 -24.45 31.15 33.17
CA ARG A 668 -25.24 32.36 33.41
C ARG A 668 -26.72 32.25 33.04
N GLU A 669 -27.16 31.31 32.20
CA GLU A 669 -28.58 31.13 31.83
C GLU A 669 -28.79 29.64 31.45
N LYS A 670 -29.76 28.83 31.90
CA LYS A 670 -31.17 29.02 32.29
C LYS A 670 -31.56 28.17 33.52
N GLY A 671 -32.41 28.73 34.38
CA GLY A 671 -33.01 28.03 35.52
C GLY A 671 -34.03 26.95 35.13
N ARG A 672 -34.34 26.04 36.08
CA ARG A 672 -35.34 24.94 36.10
C ARG A 672 -35.50 24.01 34.87
N SER A 673 -35.19 24.40 33.64
CA SER A 673 -35.57 23.66 32.43
C SER A 673 -34.71 22.42 32.13
N GLY A 674 -33.51 22.31 32.71
CA GLY A 674 -32.60 21.19 32.45
C GLY A 674 -32.03 21.18 31.02
N MET A 675 -30.91 20.49 30.83
CA MET A 675 -30.26 20.30 29.53
C MET A 675 -30.06 18.80 29.32
N THR A 676 -30.85 18.19 28.44
CA THR A 676 -30.66 16.79 28.05
C THR A 676 -29.42 16.71 27.19
N PHE A 677 -28.45 15.90 27.60
CA PHE A 677 -27.18 15.75 26.88
C PHE A 677 -27.01 14.35 26.30
N LEU A 678 -27.83 13.39 26.72
CA LEU A 678 -27.82 12.03 26.21
C LEU A 678 -29.25 11.51 26.08
N THR A 679 -29.55 10.89 24.93
CA THR A 679 -30.69 10.00 24.71
C THR A 679 -30.21 8.67 24.15
N ALA A 680 -30.58 7.56 24.75
CA ALA A 680 -30.21 6.20 24.34
C ALA A 680 -31.47 5.34 24.15
N GLU A 681 -31.74 4.90 22.92
CA GLU A 681 -32.92 4.10 22.59
C GLU A 681 -32.93 2.74 23.32
N GLY A 682 -31.75 2.11 23.44
CA GLY A 682 -31.51 0.88 24.21
C GLY A 682 -31.52 1.08 25.73
N GLY A 683 -31.69 2.32 26.20
CA GLY A 683 -31.73 2.68 27.62
C GLY A 683 -30.37 2.99 28.23
N ILE A 684 -30.39 3.40 29.50
CA ILE A 684 -29.21 3.86 30.25
C ILE A 684 -29.06 3.05 31.54
N GLU A 685 -27.92 2.38 31.68
CA GLU A 685 -27.53 1.64 32.89
C GLU A 685 -26.41 2.36 33.65
N GLY A 686 -26.47 2.30 34.97
CA GLY A 686 -25.58 3.08 35.84
C GLY A 686 -25.92 4.58 35.85
N MET A 687 -25.12 5.34 36.59
CA MET A 687 -25.17 6.80 36.66
C MET A 687 -23.74 7.32 36.85
N PRO A 688 -23.25 8.26 36.02
CA PRO A 688 -21.94 8.85 36.25
C PRO A 688 -21.95 9.75 37.49
N VAL A 689 -20.82 9.82 38.16
CA VAL A 689 -20.58 10.79 39.23
C VAL A 689 -20.28 12.14 38.58
N LEU A 690 -21.11 13.14 38.89
CA LEU A 690 -20.83 14.50 38.43
C LEU A 690 -19.59 15.05 39.16
N GLU A 691 -18.62 15.55 38.39
CA GLU A 691 -17.40 16.15 38.96
C GLU A 691 -17.70 17.26 39.97
N ALA A 692 -17.03 17.23 41.12
CA ALA A 692 -17.14 18.26 42.14
C ALA A 692 -16.36 19.52 41.73
N VAL A 693 -17.08 20.60 41.41
CA VAL A 693 -16.52 21.91 41.08
C VAL A 693 -17.11 22.93 42.05
N ALA A 694 -16.27 23.78 42.63
CA ALA A 694 -16.71 24.86 43.51
C ALA A 694 -17.64 25.80 42.73
N SER A 695 -18.93 25.78 43.04
CA SER A 695 -19.96 26.47 42.28
C SER A 695 -21.06 27.00 43.19
N ARG A 696 -21.57 28.20 42.89
CA ARG A 696 -22.77 28.78 43.54
C ARG A 696 -24.08 28.12 43.10
N TYR A 697 -24.00 27.17 42.18
CA TYR A 697 -25.14 26.46 41.61
C TYR A 697 -25.22 25.05 42.20
N HIS A 698 -26.42 24.64 42.61
CA HIS A 698 -26.71 23.24 42.87
C HIS A 698 -26.77 22.51 41.53
N ARG A 699 -25.97 21.45 41.41
CA ARG A 699 -25.86 20.64 40.18
C ARG A 699 -26.37 19.25 40.45
N ARG A 700 -27.16 18.70 39.53
CA ARG A 700 -27.64 17.31 39.60
C ARG A 700 -27.85 16.72 38.22
N LEU A 701 -27.80 15.40 38.16
CA LEU A 701 -28.22 14.61 37.01
C LEU A 701 -29.57 13.96 37.33
N ALA A 702 -30.44 13.88 36.34
CA ALA A 702 -31.67 13.10 36.43
C ALA A 702 -31.80 12.20 35.20
N ARG A 703 -32.20 10.96 35.44
CA ARG A 703 -32.63 10.03 34.39
C ARG A 703 -34.13 10.16 34.18
N SER A 704 -34.57 10.12 32.93
CA SER A 704 -35.99 10.10 32.57
C SER A 704 -36.71 8.87 33.13
N SER A 705 -38.04 8.93 33.24
CA SER A 705 -38.86 7.84 33.79
C SER A 705 -38.84 6.57 32.92
N ASP A 706 -38.66 6.72 31.61
CA ASP A 706 -38.48 5.60 30.67
C ASP A 706 -37.04 5.05 30.67
N GLY A 707 -36.12 5.67 31.42
CA GLY A 707 -34.73 5.24 31.51
C GLY A 707 -33.87 5.58 30.30
N LYS A 708 -34.36 6.37 29.34
CA LYS A 708 -33.71 6.59 28.03
C LYS A 708 -32.95 7.90 27.90
N SER A 709 -33.11 8.87 28.80
CA SER A 709 -32.44 10.16 28.69
C SER A 709 -31.76 10.57 30.00
N LEU A 710 -30.63 11.26 29.89
CA LEU A 710 -29.98 11.95 31.00
C LEU A 710 -30.01 13.47 30.81
N THR A 711 -30.47 14.15 31.86
CA THR A 711 -30.61 15.61 31.89
C THR A 711 -29.75 16.19 33.00
N PHE A 712 -28.92 17.17 32.65
CA PHE A 712 -28.14 17.97 33.56
C PHE A 712 -28.92 19.20 34.02
N TYR A 713 -28.90 19.48 35.32
CA TYR A 713 -29.50 20.67 35.93
C TYR A 713 -28.45 21.48 36.69
N ALA A 714 -28.47 22.79 36.51
CA ALA A 714 -27.74 23.76 37.33
C ALA A 714 -28.71 24.86 37.80
N THR A 715 -28.91 25.01 39.12
CA THR A 715 -29.80 26.04 39.68
C THR A 715 -29.08 26.89 40.72
N CYS A 716 -29.24 28.22 40.67
CA CYS A 716 -28.76 29.10 41.74
C CYS A 716 -29.39 28.67 43.08
N GLY A 717 -28.59 28.56 44.14
CA GLY A 717 -29.13 28.35 45.47
C GLY A 717 -30.02 29.52 45.89
N CYS A 718 -31.29 29.25 46.23
CA CYS A 718 -32.12 30.22 46.95
C CYS A 718 -31.76 30.17 48.43
N ALA A 719 -31.16 31.23 48.97
CA ALA A 719 -31.11 31.43 50.41
C ALA A 719 -32.51 31.83 50.90
N ILE A 720 -33.20 30.93 51.60
CA ILE A 720 -34.42 31.29 52.34
C ILE A 720 -33.98 31.96 53.64
N PHE A 721 -34.05 33.29 53.69
CA PHE A 721 -33.99 34.00 54.97
C PHE A 721 -35.36 33.88 55.63
N VAL A 722 -35.49 32.98 56.60
CA VAL A 722 -36.62 32.96 57.52
C VAL A 722 -36.40 34.12 58.50
N ARG A 723 -37.33 35.07 58.55
CA ARG A 723 -37.35 36.14 59.57
C ARG A 723 -38.05 35.67 60.83
#